data_AF-A0A3S4BHD2-F1
#
_entry.id   AF-A0A3S4BHD2-F1
#
_cell.length_a   1.000
_cell.length_b   1.000
_cell.length_c   1.000
_cell.angle_alpha   90.00
_cell.angle_beta   90.00
_cell.angle_gamma   90.00
#
_symmetry.space_group_name_H-M   'P 1'
#
loop_
_entity.id
_entity.type
_entity.pdbx_description
1 polymer ?
#
loop_
_entity_poly.entity_id
_entity_poly.type
_entity_poly.pdbx_seq_one_letter_code
_entity_poly.pdbx_strand_id
1 'polypeptide(L)'
;MTYGDGTWVAYMSPATKASRINRYASYGFAGTVEWAVDLAQFVLGQNETHNVVSATEQVSRFKAALALSNADSSLLGTNPNFTDLATRIYGFDGCDAVQQKIIYSGWQQSWKIIDLVSKEAQNGIDINSGAAIEYLGAPAFSKDYKAKFEYIFQSLRKTVPASWFNPFPWYLPVRCDDPKNACPDPCKAGPMPSRTLAYTWLSDSKYQGRPSINFCPKYFTSQTLDEAMNNADTKKDVDIYADLRNYYPSQGGVWTHELMHVDWATGVDKDASLKHIVDLWLKILEPDPDNPGGFKYRFREAYGPANTKSMARFFGSSYYTIKHADSLTLYALARYVQKALGDIYPHLPLAGDPPDDIGGAFVVPGYFTMEPNGTAVMDPSDDGAAAGDDPGACSTYDVGDSTPSDDDTVTLSANFAAKSDYPADYLSSYSSWAGLEPTTTAAAPAPTKTWVWGIAIYSEPNCTGDYYSLEGHNVDSYTDQCLQLRGSLPMSSDTGPSCRWFTGGGTVCRGISIYGGACTAYDTLDCELNGHAQGYYPDPWDAGCHNYDESQFDTKTWVAVKCGAQNDWPNTDLKVAPVERVVAEVPPAVNGSSPSAAAAPSRRGTPTTTVTVSRKVNVAQGAPTSLVKVTTTKTRKTAPSMTGDHH
;
A
#
# COMPACT_ATOMS: atom_id res chain seq x y z
N MET A 1 39.86 9.61 -9.40
CA MET A 1 38.88 10.06 -10.42
C MET A 1 39.51 10.95 -11.49
N THR A 2 40.01 10.37 -12.58
CA THR A 2 40.23 11.18 -13.81
C THR A 2 38.86 11.45 -14.44
N TYR A 3 38.52 12.70 -14.71
CA TYR A 3 37.38 13.04 -15.56
C TYR A 3 37.89 13.52 -16.91
N GLY A 4 37.49 12.85 -18.00
CA GLY A 4 37.37 13.41 -19.35
C GLY A 4 38.60 13.95 -20.10
N ASP A 5 39.71 14.28 -19.44
CA ASP A 5 40.86 14.96 -20.06
C ASP A 5 42.21 14.25 -19.83
N GLY A 6 42.19 13.06 -19.20
CA GLY A 6 43.40 12.27 -18.94
C GLY A 6 44.24 12.74 -17.75
N THR A 7 43.79 13.74 -16.98
CA THR A 7 44.52 14.22 -15.80
C THR A 7 44.15 13.42 -14.54
N TRP A 8 45.14 12.79 -13.92
CA TRP A 8 44.97 11.91 -12.75
C TRP A 8 44.90 12.68 -11.44
N VAL A 9 44.14 12.16 -10.47
CA VAL A 9 43.98 12.82 -9.17
C VAL A 9 45.24 12.69 -8.31
N ALA A 10 45.53 13.81 -7.64
CA ALA A 10 46.81 14.18 -7.03
C ALA A 10 47.25 13.41 -5.77
N TYR A 11 46.61 12.30 -5.38
CA TYR A 11 46.91 11.62 -4.09
C TYR A 11 47.87 10.42 -4.17
N MET A 12 48.45 10.11 -5.33
CA MET A 12 49.44 9.03 -5.46
C MET A 12 50.82 9.56 -5.83
N SER A 13 51.86 9.09 -5.13
CA SER A 13 53.24 9.39 -5.51
C SER A 13 53.57 8.79 -6.89
N PRO A 14 54.45 9.42 -7.68
CA PRO A 14 54.85 8.91 -8.99
C PRO A 14 55.36 7.47 -8.97
N ALA A 15 56.06 7.07 -7.90
CA ALA A 15 56.55 5.70 -7.71
C ALA A 15 55.40 4.68 -7.56
N THR A 16 54.37 5.03 -6.79
CA THR A 16 53.17 4.18 -6.63
C THR A 16 52.43 4.03 -7.95
N LYS A 17 52.34 5.12 -8.72
CA LYS A 17 51.73 5.12 -10.05
C LYS A 17 52.49 4.19 -11.01
N ALA A 18 53.81 4.30 -11.09
CA ALA A 18 54.65 3.49 -11.96
C ALA A 18 54.63 2.00 -11.58
N SER A 19 54.71 1.67 -10.29
CA SER A 19 54.61 0.30 -9.79
C SER A 19 53.28 -0.37 -10.17
N ARG A 20 52.17 0.37 -10.04
CA ARG A 20 50.84 -0.15 -10.38
C ARG A 20 50.66 -0.34 -11.89
N ILE A 21 51.12 0.60 -12.71
CA ILE A 21 51.11 0.46 -14.18
C ILE A 21 51.85 -0.82 -14.60
N ASN A 22 53.03 -1.08 -14.05
CA ASN A 22 53.81 -2.27 -14.37
C ASN A 22 53.11 -3.56 -13.91
N ARG A 23 52.47 -3.55 -12.74
CA ARG A 23 51.69 -4.70 -12.24
C ARG A 23 50.50 -5.00 -13.14
N TYR A 24 49.74 -3.99 -13.55
CA TYR A 24 48.57 -4.20 -14.42
C TYR A 24 48.93 -4.59 -15.85
N ALA A 25 50.04 -4.04 -16.38
CA ALA A 25 50.61 -4.50 -17.64
C ALA A 25 50.99 -5.99 -17.59
N SER A 26 51.47 -6.48 -16.44
CA SER A 26 51.79 -7.91 -16.26
C SER A 26 50.58 -8.85 -16.27
N TYR A 27 49.37 -8.32 -16.08
CA TYR A 27 48.11 -9.06 -16.17
C TYR A 27 47.37 -8.87 -17.50
N GLY A 28 47.97 -8.16 -18.46
CA GLY A 28 47.39 -7.92 -19.79
C GLY A 28 46.39 -6.75 -19.87
N PHE A 29 46.23 -5.95 -18.80
CA PHE A 29 45.29 -4.83 -18.73
C PHE A 29 45.92 -3.53 -19.26
N ALA A 30 46.24 -3.51 -20.56
CA ALA A 30 46.85 -2.36 -21.21
C ALA A 30 45.81 -1.24 -21.49
N GLY A 31 45.54 -0.41 -20.48
CA GLY A 31 45.02 0.95 -20.69
C GLY A 31 43.50 1.17 -20.62
N THR A 32 42.72 0.22 -20.11
CA THR A 32 41.27 0.36 -19.94
C THR A 32 40.85 0.62 -18.49
N VAL A 33 39.67 1.22 -18.33
CA VAL A 33 39.06 1.78 -17.10
C VAL A 33 38.73 0.74 -16.01
N GLU A 34 39.20 -0.50 -16.16
CA GLU A 34 38.87 -1.66 -15.31
C GLU A 34 39.56 -1.67 -13.93
N TRP A 35 40.42 -0.69 -13.63
CA TRP A 35 41.06 -0.57 -12.32
C TRP A 35 40.07 -0.30 -11.16
N ALA A 36 38.83 0.12 -11.47
CA ALA A 36 37.76 0.30 -10.47
C ALA A 36 37.32 -1.03 -9.84
N VAL A 37 37.37 -2.13 -10.60
CA VAL A 37 36.97 -3.47 -10.13
C VAL A 37 37.97 -4.00 -9.08
N ASP A 38 39.25 -3.71 -9.26
CA ASP A 38 40.31 -4.12 -8.33
C ASP A 38 40.42 -3.22 -7.09
N LEU A 39 40.06 -1.94 -7.19
CA LEU A 39 40.04 -1.05 -6.02
C LEU A 39 38.96 -1.49 -5.03
N ALA A 40 37.82 -1.99 -5.50
CA ALA A 40 36.80 -2.61 -4.66
C ALA A 40 37.32 -3.88 -3.98
N GLN A 41 38.08 -4.74 -4.67
CA GLN A 41 38.72 -5.91 -4.05
C GLN A 41 39.82 -5.53 -3.04
N PHE A 42 40.52 -4.41 -3.24
CA PHE A 42 41.66 -4.02 -2.40
C PHE A 42 41.26 -3.16 -1.18
N VAL A 43 40.20 -2.35 -1.28
CA VAL A 43 39.70 -1.50 -0.18
C VAL A 43 38.91 -2.31 0.86
N LEU A 44 38.43 -3.51 0.50
CA LEU A 44 37.68 -4.39 1.41
C LEU A 44 38.54 -5.28 2.33
N GLY A 45 39.85 -5.06 2.38
CA GLY A 45 40.72 -5.64 3.40
C GLY A 45 41.14 -7.09 3.12
N GLN A 46 42.46 -7.32 3.12
CA GLN A 46 43.09 -8.64 2.95
C GLN A 46 42.79 -9.66 4.08
N ASN A 47 41.93 -9.32 5.05
CA ASN A 47 41.57 -10.21 6.15
C ASN A 47 40.29 -11.02 5.90
N GLU A 48 39.52 -10.75 4.85
CA GLU A 48 38.39 -11.60 4.45
C GLU A 48 38.88 -12.80 3.64
N THR A 49 39.54 -13.75 4.31
CA THR A 49 39.98 -15.05 3.76
C THR A 49 38.83 -16.05 3.61
N HIS A 50 37.61 -15.58 3.36
CA HIS A 50 36.51 -16.46 2.95
C HIS A 50 36.79 -16.93 1.52
N ASN A 51 36.61 -18.22 1.24
CA ASN A 51 36.84 -18.84 -0.08
C ASN A 51 36.34 -17.97 -1.24
N VAL A 52 37.20 -17.09 -1.77
CA VAL A 52 36.83 -16.15 -2.82
C VAL A 52 36.80 -16.97 -4.11
N VAL A 53 35.64 -17.54 -4.38
CA VAL A 53 35.25 -18.01 -5.71
C VAL A 53 35.63 -16.91 -6.70
N SER A 54 36.43 -17.23 -7.72
CA SER A 54 36.90 -16.23 -8.68
C SER A 54 35.73 -15.46 -9.28
N ALA A 55 35.91 -14.17 -9.63
CA ALA A 55 34.85 -13.37 -10.26
C ALA A 55 34.25 -14.06 -11.50
N THR A 56 35.09 -14.74 -12.29
CA THR A 56 34.68 -15.56 -13.44
C THR A 56 33.74 -16.68 -13.05
N GLU A 57 34.04 -17.39 -11.96
CA GLU A 57 33.22 -18.48 -11.47
C GLU A 57 31.90 -17.99 -10.85
N GLN A 58 31.90 -16.84 -10.15
CA GLN A 58 30.67 -16.19 -9.69
C GLN A 58 29.78 -15.78 -10.86
N VAL A 59 30.35 -15.15 -11.90
CA VAL A 59 29.61 -14.81 -13.12
C VAL A 59 29.07 -16.06 -13.81
N SER A 60 29.84 -17.16 -13.84
CA SER A 60 29.39 -18.43 -14.42
C SER A 60 28.23 -19.04 -13.62
N ARG A 61 28.32 -19.08 -12.28
CA ARG A 61 27.24 -19.55 -11.40
C ARG A 61 25.99 -18.69 -11.55
N PHE A 62 26.15 -17.38 -11.60
CA PHE A 62 25.06 -16.44 -11.85
C PHE A 62 24.41 -16.67 -13.21
N LYS A 63 25.19 -16.80 -14.29
CA LYS A 63 24.67 -17.13 -15.64
C LYS A 63 23.95 -18.48 -15.68
N ALA A 64 24.45 -19.48 -14.95
CA ALA A 64 23.77 -20.77 -14.83
C ALA A 64 22.44 -20.65 -14.06
N ALA A 65 22.38 -19.79 -13.05
CA ALA A 65 21.14 -19.49 -12.34
C ALA A 65 20.12 -18.75 -13.21
N LEU A 66 20.57 -17.81 -14.06
CA LEU A 66 19.69 -17.15 -15.06
C LEU A 66 18.98 -18.17 -15.97
N ALA A 67 19.66 -19.27 -16.30
CA ALA A 67 19.09 -20.33 -17.11
C ALA A 67 18.03 -21.17 -16.36
N LEU A 68 18.08 -21.21 -15.03
CA LEU A 68 17.09 -21.93 -14.21
C LEU A 68 15.82 -21.09 -13.94
N SER A 69 15.95 -19.77 -13.94
CA SER A 69 14.88 -18.86 -13.52
C SER A 69 14.09 -18.24 -14.69
N ASN A 70 14.26 -18.77 -15.92
CA ASN A 70 13.79 -18.14 -17.15
C ASN A 70 14.03 -16.62 -17.14
N ALA A 71 15.23 -16.22 -16.69
CA ALA A 71 15.49 -14.82 -16.38
C ALA A 71 15.25 -13.95 -17.61
N ASP A 72 14.43 -12.90 -17.44
CA ASP A 72 14.27 -11.89 -18.47
C ASP A 72 15.56 -11.05 -18.53
N SER A 73 16.46 -11.45 -19.43
CA SER A 73 17.72 -10.76 -19.66
C SER A 73 17.53 -9.32 -20.16
N SER A 74 16.32 -8.94 -20.61
CA SER A 74 16.02 -7.56 -20.99
C SER A 74 16.09 -6.59 -19.81
N LEU A 75 15.82 -7.08 -18.59
CA LEU A 75 15.96 -6.30 -17.34
C LEU A 75 17.42 -5.97 -17.00
N LEU A 76 18.38 -6.63 -17.66
CA LEU A 76 19.82 -6.54 -17.38
C LEU A 76 20.54 -5.62 -18.37
N GLY A 77 19.85 -5.10 -19.39
CA GLY A 77 20.46 -4.35 -20.48
C GLY A 77 21.32 -5.21 -21.41
N THR A 78 21.95 -4.61 -22.42
CA THR A 78 22.72 -5.32 -23.46
C THR A 78 24.11 -5.79 -23.01
N ASN A 79 24.60 -5.33 -21.85
CA ASN A 79 25.87 -5.74 -21.23
C ASN A 79 25.81 -5.48 -19.72
N PRO A 80 25.11 -6.31 -18.93
CA PRO A 80 25.09 -6.17 -17.49
C PRO A 80 26.50 -6.33 -16.90
N ASN A 81 27.07 -5.22 -16.44
CA ASN A 81 28.23 -5.25 -15.57
C ASN A 81 27.76 -5.67 -14.17
N PHE A 82 27.59 -6.98 -13.97
CA PHE A 82 27.15 -7.58 -12.69
C PHE A 82 28.11 -7.28 -11.53
N THR A 83 29.35 -6.90 -11.84
CA THR A 83 30.32 -6.51 -10.83
C THR A 83 29.96 -5.16 -10.19
N ASP A 84 29.35 -4.20 -10.87
CA ASP A 84 29.28 -2.82 -10.34
C ASP A 84 27.90 -2.33 -9.89
N LEU A 85 26.80 -3.04 -10.17
CA LEU A 85 25.45 -2.43 -10.13
C LEU A 85 24.39 -3.12 -9.27
N ALA A 86 24.69 -4.23 -8.59
CA ALA A 86 23.72 -4.99 -7.79
C ALA A 86 24.26 -5.39 -6.43
N THR A 87 23.37 -5.71 -5.49
CA THR A 87 23.75 -6.40 -4.25
C THR A 87 24.52 -7.67 -4.60
N ARG A 88 25.72 -7.81 -4.05
CA ARG A 88 26.56 -9.00 -4.21
C ARG A 88 26.24 -9.98 -3.09
N ILE A 89 25.53 -11.06 -3.42
CA ILE A 89 25.34 -12.17 -2.49
C ILE A 89 26.63 -13.02 -2.40
N TYR A 90 27.04 -13.40 -1.20
CA TYR A 90 28.30 -14.13 -0.95
C TYR A 90 28.23 -15.02 0.29
N GLY A 91 29.34 -15.67 0.68
CA GLY A 91 29.40 -16.55 1.85
C GLY A 91 29.02 -17.99 1.51
N PHE A 92 27.74 -18.22 1.22
CA PHE A 92 27.16 -19.53 0.90
C PHE A 92 27.54 -20.63 1.90
N ASP A 93 27.58 -20.28 3.19
CA ASP A 93 28.01 -21.19 4.24
C ASP A 93 27.11 -22.42 4.34
N GLY A 94 27.69 -23.62 4.29
CA GLY A 94 26.91 -24.87 4.32
C GLY A 94 26.10 -25.16 3.06
N CYS A 95 26.15 -24.30 2.04
CA CYS A 95 25.39 -24.48 0.81
C CYS A 95 26.17 -25.31 -0.23
N ASP A 96 25.57 -26.38 -0.74
CA ASP A 96 26.12 -27.12 -1.88
C ASP A 96 25.91 -26.36 -3.21
N ALA A 97 26.52 -26.87 -4.29
CA ALA A 97 26.46 -26.22 -5.60
C ALA A 97 25.04 -26.15 -6.22
N VAL A 98 24.13 -27.04 -5.84
CA VAL A 98 22.73 -27.02 -6.29
C VAL A 98 21.95 -25.96 -5.50
N GLN A 99 22.09 -25.94 -4.18
CA GLN A 99 21.49 -24.95 -3.30
C GLN A 99 21.89 -23.53 -3.69
N GLN A 100 23.17 -23.30 -3.98
CA GLN A 100 23.67 -21.99 -4.44
C GLN A 100 22.97 -21.52 -5.73
N LYS A 101 22.75 -22.43 -6.68
CA LYS A 101 22.04 -22.11 -7.93
C LYS A 101 20.58 -21.74 -7.68
N ILE A 102 19.91 -22.46 -6.77
CA ILE A 102 18.51 -22.17 -6.39
C ILE A 102 18.41 -20.82 -5.68
N ILE A 103 19.34 -20.51 -4.77
CA ILE A 103 19.43 -19.21 -4.09
C ILE A 103 19.57 -18.07 -5.11
N TYR A 104 20.50 -18.19 -6.07
CA TYR A 104 20.64 -17.20 -7.15
C TYR A 104 19.38 -17.10 -8.02
N SER A 105 18.70 -18.23 -8.28
CA SER A 105 17.45 -18.27 -9.04
C SER A 105 16.35 -17.48 -8.34
N GLY A 106 16.08 -17.76 -7.05
CA GLY A 106 15.10 -17.02 -6.27
C GLY A 106 15.44 -15.53 -6.13
N TRP A 107 16.73 -15.21 -5.97
CA TRP A 107 17.22 -13.83 -5.91
C TRP A 107 16.87 -13.05 -7.18
N GLN A 108 17.05 -13.67 -8.35
CA GLN A 108 16.70 -13.03 -9.61
C GLN A 108 15.18 -12.92 -9.82
N GLN A 109 14.41 -13.91 -9.34
CA GLN A 109 12.96 -13.89 -9.45
C GLN A 109 12.33 -12.76 -8.61
N SER A 110 12.87 -12.48 -7.41
CA SER A 110 12.40 -11.38 -6.56
C SER A 110 12.53 -10.01 -7.24
N TRP A 111 13.49 -9.85 -8.16
CA TRP A 111 13.65 -8.62 -8.94
C TRP A 111 12.41 -8.28 -9.77
N LYS A 112 11.65 -9.29 -10.22
CA LYS A 112 10.41 -9.05 -10.99
C LYS A 112 9.36 -8.35 -10.11
N ILE A 113 9.24 -8.76 -8.86
CA ILE A 113 8.35 -8.16 -7.85
C ILE A 113 8.85 -6.77 -7.46
N ILE A 114 10.13 -6.67 -7.09
CA ILE A 114 10.75 -5.44 -6.61
C ILE A 114 10.74 -4.34 -7.68
N ASP A 115 11.09 -4.67 -8.94
CA ASP A 115 11.12 -3.69 -10.02
C ASP A 115 9.73 -3.10 -10.31
N LEU A 116 8.67 -3.93 -10.29
CA LEU A 116 7.30 -3.44 -10.44
C LEU A 116 6.93 -2.49 -9.30
N VAL A 117 7.02 -2.93 -8.05
CA VAL A 117 6.54 -2.14 -6.91
C VAL A 117 7.36 -0.87 -6.72
N SER A 118 8.67 -0.90 -7.04
CA SER A 118 9.52 0.29 -7.02
C SER A 118 9.09 1.33 -8.05
N LYS A 119 8.73 0.90 -9.27
CA LYS A 119 8.23 1.80 -10.32
C LYS A 119 6.87 2.39 -9.93
N GLU A 120 5.98 1.58 -9.36
CA GLU A 120 4.71 2.08 -8.82
C GLU A 120 4.94 3.10 -7.70
N ALA A 121 5.87 2.83 -6.78
CA ALA A 121 6.24 3.75 -5.72
C ALA A 121 6.87 5.06 -6.21
N GLN A 122 7.61 5.05 -7.32
CA GLN A 122 8.13 6.27 -7.95
C GLN A 122 7.01 7.10 -8.60
N ASN A 123 5.98 6.45 -9.13
CA ASN A 123 4.83 7.10 -9.75
C ASN A 123 3.75 7.52 -8.76
N GLY A 124 3.87 7.07 -7.51
CA GLY A 124 2.89 7.26 -6.45
C GLY A 124 2.00 6.02 -6.28
N ILE A 125 2.02 5.42 -5.09
CA ILE A 125 1.19 4.26 -4.76
C ILE A 125 -0.28 4.70 -4.70
N ASP A 126 -1.15 3.95 -5.39
CA ASP A 126 -2.58 4.09 -5.20
C ASP A 126 -3.02 3.39 -3.90
N ILE A 127 -3.14 4.19 -2.84
CA ILE A 127 -3.61 3.73 -1.52
C ILE A 127 -5.05 3.23 -1.52
N ASN A 128 -5.83 3.54 -2.57
CA ASN A 128 -7.22 3.07 -2.72
C ASN A 128 -7.30 1.77 -3.53
N SER A 129 -6.18 1.26 -4.05
CA SER A 129 -6.17 -0.03 -4.74
C SER A 129 -6.51 -1.17 -3.78
N GLY A 130 -7.17 -2.23 -4.29
CA GLY A 130 -7.51 -3.40 -3.48
C GLY A 130 -6.32 -3.98 -2.71
N ALA A 131 -5.15 -4.06 -3.35
CA ALA A 131 -3.92 -4.52 -2.71
C ALA A 131 -3.45 -3.59 -1.59
N ALA A 132 -3.48 -2.27 -1.79
CA ALA A 132 -3.07 -1.33 -0.75
C ALA A 132 -4.02 -1.37 0.45
N ILE A 133 -5.33 -1.39 0.20
CA ILE A 133 -6.36 -1.47 1.24
C ILE A 133 -6.20 -2.75 2.07
N GLU A 134 -5.90 -3.86 1.41
CA GLU A 134 -5.84 -5.18 2.04
C GLU A 134 -4.51 -5.52 2.71
N TYR A 135 -3.40 -4.85 2.36
CA TYR A 135 -2.09 -5.16 2.95
C TYR A 135 -1.41 -3.98 3.65
N LEU A 136 -1.72 -2.74 3.26
CA LEU A 136 -1.15 -1.52 3.86
C LEU A 136 -2.13 -0.85 4.83
N GLY A 137 -3.42 -1.15 4.71
CA GLY A 137 -4.49 -0.69 5.60
C GLY A 137 -5.47 0.28 4.94
N ALA A 138 -6.58 0.55 5.63
CA ALA A 138 -7.64 1.42 5.12
C ALA A 138 -7.10 2.82 4.77
N PRO A 139 -7.57 3.49 3.70
CA PRO A 139 -7.08 4.80 3.27
C PRO A 139 -7.18 5.89 4.35
N ALA A 140 -8.15 5.78 5.26
CA ALA A 140 -8.28 6.64 6.42
C ALA A 140 -6.99 6.69 7.28
N PHE A 141 -6.24 5.59 7.33
CA PHE A 141 -5.01 5.43 8.10
C PHE A 141 -3.76 5.40 7.22
N SER A 142 -3.82 4.79 6.04
CA SER A 142 -2.64 4.57 5.20
C SER A 142 -2.17 5.82 4.45
N LYS A 143 -3.04 6.82 4.25
CA LYS A 143 -2.69 8.08 3.58
C LYS A 143 -1.50 8.81 4.24
N ASP A 144 -1.42 8.79 5.58
CA ASP A 144 -0.37 9.48 6.33
C ASP A 144 0.96 8.69 6.30
N TYR A 145 0.89 7.41 5.94
CA TYR A 145 2.04 6.51 5.77
C TYR A 145 2.46 6.33 4.31
N LYS A 146 1.70 6.87 3.34
CA LYS A 146 1.93 6.71 1.91
C LYS A 146 3.38 6.99 1.50
N ALA A 147 3.92 8.14 1.91
CA ALA A 147 5.29 8.53 1.58
C ALA A 147 6.34 7.56 2.16
N LYS A 148 6.05 6.96 3.32
CA LYS A 148 6.93 5.98 3.97
C LYS A 148 6.88 4.63 3.28
N PHE A 149 5.70 4.15 2.87
CA PHE A 149 5.58 2.97 2.01
C PHE A 149 6.34 3.16 0.70
N GLU A 150 6.13 4.30 0.04
CA GLU A 150 6.84 4.65 -1.20
C GLU A 150 8.35 4.65 -1.00
N TYR A 151 8.83 5.22 0.10
CA TYR A 151 10.26 5.24 0.43
C TYR A 151 10.84 3.83 0.61
N ILE A 152 10.14 2.93 1.32
CA ILE A 152 10.57 1.54 1.51
C ILE A 152 10.70 0.83 0.16
N PHE A 153 9.64 0.88 -0.67
CA PHE A 153 9.65 0.20 -1.96
C PHE A 153 10.66 0.82 -2.94
N GLN A 154 10.84 2.15 -2.94
CA GLN A 154 11.89 2.81 -3.73
C GLN A 154 13.29 2.40 -3.27
N SER A 155 13.51 2.21 -1.96
CA SER A 155 14.80 1.79 -1.43
C SER A 155 15.14 0.35 -1.83
N LEU A 156 14.16 -0.56 -1.90
CA LEU A 156 14.39 -1.93 -2.39
C LEU A 156 14.99 -1.96 -3.80
N ARG A 157 14.67 -0.98 -4.66
CA ARG A 157 15.25 -0.92 -6.02
C ARG A 157 16.78 -0.84 -6.03
N LYS A 158 17.39 -0.30 -4.97
CA LYS A 158 18.85 -0.20 -4.81
C LYS A 158 19.51 -1.58 -4.70
N THR A 159 18.74 -2.62 -4.35
CA THR A 159 19.24 -3.97 -4.23
C THR A 159 19.40 -4.70 -5.57
N VAL A 160 18.69 -4.24 -6.61
CA VAL A 160 18.54 -4.87 -7.94
C VAL A 160 19.51 -4.23 -8.97
N PRO A 161 20.10 -5.00 -9.92
CA PRO A 161 20.96 -4.47 -10.97
C PRO A 161 20.29 -3.37 -11.80
N ALA A 162 21.12 -2.54 -12.44
CA ALA A 162 20.75 -1.37 -13.25
C ALA A 162 20.17 -0.17 -12.48
N SER A 163 20.20 -0.18 -11.15
CA SER A 163 19.99 1.04 -10.37
C SER A 163 21.24 1.91 -10.43
N TRP A 164 21.19 2.98 -11.22
CA TRP A 164 22.27 3.98 -11.32
C TRP A 164 22.54 4.74 -10.01
N PHE A 165 21.71 4.54 -8.98
CA PHE A 165 21.77 5.20 -7.69
C PHE A 165 22.64 4.52 -6.63
N ASN A 166 23.40 3.47 -6.98
CA ASN A 166 24.13 2.72 -5.98
C ASN A 166 25.66 2.85 -6.08
N PRO A 167 26.29 3.82 -5.37
CA PRO A 167 27.74 3.94 -5.31
C PRO A 167 28.42 2.95 -4.34
N PHE A 168 27.67 2.09 -3.65
CA PHE A 168 28.22 1.15 -2.66
C PHE A 168 27.95 -0.31 -3.03
N PRO A 169 28.97 -1.19 -2.99
CA PRO A 169 28.75 -2.62 -3.12
C PRO A 169 28.06 -3.12 -1.85
N TRP A 170 26.73 -3.25 -1.87
CA TRP A 170 26.01 -3.92 -0.80
C TRP A 170 26.33 -5.40 -0.86
N TYR A 171 26.89 -5.93 0.23
CA TYR A 171 27.25 -7.33 0.37
C TYR A 171 26.25 -8.00 1.30
N LEU A 172 25.57 -9.03 0.80
CA LEU A 172 24.60 -9.79 1.57
C LEU A 172 25.08 -11.24 1.71
N PRO A 173 25.61 -11.64 2.87
CA PRO A 173 25.96 -13.02 3.12
C PRO A 173 24.71 -13.91 3.08
N VAL A 174 24.85 -15.08 2.47
CA VAL A 174 23.83 -16.12 2.42
C VAL A 174 24.36 -17.41 3.05
N ARG A 175 23.48 -18.18 3.70
CA ARG A 175 23.83 -19.35 4.49
C ARG A 175 22.82 -20.49 4.29
N CYS A 176 23.26 -21.71 4.56
CA CYS A 176 22.48 -22.94 4.61
C CYS A 176 22.88 -23.82 5.82
N ASP A 177 23.79 -23.34 6.67
CA ASP A 177 24.32 -24.05 7.83
C ASP A 177 23.50 -23.84 9.12
N ASP A 178 22.45 -23.00 9.07
CA ASP A 178 21.49 -22.76 10.14
C ASP A 178 22.12 -22.47 11.52
N PRO A 179 22.94 -21.40 11.64
CA PRO A 179 23.63 -21.07 12.88
C PRO A 179 22.69 -20.75 14.05
N LYS A 180 21.40 -20.48 13.79
CA LYS A 180 20.39 -20.18 14.81
C LYS A 180 19.56 -21.39 15.21
N ASN A 181 19.76 -22.55 14.58
CA ASN A 181 18.89 -23.71 14.72
C ASN A 181 17.41 -23.34 14.49
N ALA A 182 17.23 -22.46 13.52
CA ALA A 182 16.02 -21.81 13.05
C ALA A 182 15.34 -22.61 11.92
N CYS A 183 16.03 -23.60 11.38
CA CYS A 183 15.54 -24.56 10.41
C CYS A 183 15.44 -25.95 11.08
N PRO A 184 14.52 -26.18 12.05
CA PRO A 184 14.48 -27.44 12.80
C PRO A 184 14.54 -28.66 11.87
N ASP A 185 15.50 -29.54 12.12
CA ASP A 185 15.69 -30.76 11.34
C ASP A 185 14.40 -31.60 11.42
N PRO A 186 13.71 -31.86 10.29
CA PRO A 186 12.47 -32.63 10.28
C PRO A 186 12.67 -34.05 10.82
N CYS A 187 13.91 -34.55 10.90
CA CYS A 187 14.24 -35.86 11.49
C CYS A 187 14.53 -35.81 13.00
N LYS A 188 14.68 -34.62 13.60
CA LYS A 188 14.97 -34.44 15.04
C LYS A 188 13.88 -33.71 15.81
N ALA A 189 13.07 -32.91 15.13
CA ALA A 189 12.05 -32.06 15.74
C ALA A 189 10.67 -32.76 15.79
N GLY A 190 10.50 -33.80 16.62
CA GLY A 190 9.19 -34.43 16.82
C GLY A 190 8.45 -34.79 15.51
N PRO A 191 7.10 -34.89 15.52
CA PRO A 191 6.33 -35.27 14.34
C PRO A 191 6.06 -34.15 13.33
N MET A 192 6.54 -32.90 13.53
CA MET A 192 6.26 -31.79 12.62
C MET A 192 7.54 -31.28 11.94
N PRO A 193 7.70 -31.44 10.62
CA PRO A 193 8.84 -30.88 9.89
C PRO A 193 8.83 -29.35 9.99
N SER A 194 10.02 -28.73 10.09
CA SER A 194 10.14 -27.28 10.06
C SER A 194 9.44 -26.67 8.84
N ARG A 195 8.68 -25.59 9.08
CA ARG A 195 7.94 -24.85 8.05
C ARG A 195 8.70 -23.65 7.52
N THR A 196 9.78 -23.24 8.19
CA THR A 196 10.67 -22.14 7.82
C THR A 196 11.31 -22.39 6.45
N LEU A 197 11.20 -21.42 5.54
CA LEU A 197 11.86 -21.39 4.24
C LEU A 197 13.18 -20.64 4.33
N ALA A 198 13.21 -19.50 5.01
CA ALA A 198 14.42 -18.73 5.29
C ALA A 198 14.28 -17.93 6.58
N TYR A 199 15.34 -17.29 7.01
CA TYR A 199 15.28 -16.25 8.04
C TYR A 199 16.43 -15.27 7.85
N THR A 200 16.23 -14.04 8.29
CA THR A 200 17.24 -12.99 8.28
C THR A 200 17.86 -12.84 9.66
N TRP A 201 19.20 -12.88 9.72
CA TRP A 201 19.94 -12.57 10.93
C TRP A 201 20.59 -11.20 10.76
N LEU A 202 19.99 -10.17 11.38
CA LEU A 202 20.39 -8.77 11.28
C LEU A 202 21.86 -8.48 11.61
N SER A 203 22.42 -9.22 12.56
CA SER A 203 23.79 -9.02 13.03
C SER A 203 24.54 -10.35 13.14
N ASP A 204 25.01 -10.84 12.01
CA ASP A 204 25.79 -12.08 11.96
C ASP A 204 27.24 -11.83 12.37
N SER A 205 27.60 -12.36 13.54
CA SER A 205 28.96 -12.28 14.09
C SER A 205 30.04 -12.80 13.14
N LYS A 206 29.73 -13.78 12.28
CA LYS A 206 30.67 -14.32 11.28
C LYS A 206 31.00 -13.28 10.21
N TYR A 207 30.04 -12.42 9.89
CA TYR A 207 30.14 -11.36 8.89
C TYR A 207 30.29 -9.99 9.52
N GLN A 208 30.97 -9.91 10.67
CA GLN A 208 31.29 -8.65 11.37
C GLN A 208 30.04 -7.82 11.71
N GLY A 209 28.95 -8.50 12.06
CA GLY A 209 27.69 -7.87 12.45
C GLY A 209 26.85 -7.37 11.27
N ARG A 210 27.16 -7.77 10.03
CA ARG A 210 26.32 -7.51 8.86
C ARG A 210 25.07 -8.41 8.87
N PRO A 211 23.95 -7.96 8.27
CA PRO A 211 22.79 -8.82 8.08
C PRO A 211 23.13 -9.96 7.13
N SER A 212 22.60 -11.15 7.38
CA SER A 212 22.71 -12.33 6.51
C SER A 212 21.36 -13.02 6.38
N ILE A 213 21.17 -13.78 5.30
CA ILE A 213 19.96 -14.61 5.12
C ILE A 213 20.36 -16.08 5.13
N ASN A 214 19.69 -16.88 5.94
CA ASN A 214 19.87 -18.32 5.96
C ASN A 214 18.66 -19.02 5.32
N PHE A 215 18.92 -19.92 4.37
CA PHE A 215 17.89 -20.67 3.66
C PHE A 215 17.75 -22.07 4.25
N CYS A 216 16.53 -22.41 4.66
CA CYS A 216 16.17 -23.69 5.23
C CYS A 216 15.89 -24.75 4.15
N PRO A 217 15.93 -26.05 4.48
CA PRO A 217 15.72 -27.13 3.51
C PRO A 217 14.46 -26.99 2.64
N LYS A 218 13.34 -26.52 3.22
CA LYS A 218 12.05 -26.39 2.54
C LYS A 218 12.06 -25.35 1.40
N TYR A 219 12.91 -24.32 1.49
CA TYR A 219 13.10 -23.35 0.40
C TYR A 219 13.61 -24.00 -0.89
N PHE A 220 14.50 -24.98 -0.79
CA PHE A 220 15.06 -25.63 -1.98
C PHE A 220 14.04 -26.54 -2.69
N THR A 221 12.93 -26.85 -2.04
CA THR A 221 11.80 -27.59 -2.60
C THR A 221 10.59 -26.72 -2.90
N SER A 222 10.63 -25.42 -2.59
CA SER A 222 9.54 -24.51 -2.91
C SER A 222 9.54 -24.17 -4.40
N GLN A 223 8.35 -23.90 -4.93
CA GLN A 223 8.20 -23.50 -6.33
C GLN A 223 8.92 -22.19 -6.62
N THR A 224 9.40 -22.05 -7.84
CA THR A 224 9.81 -20.75 -8.37
C THR A 224 8.59 -19.83 -8.50
N LEU A 225 8.82 -18.52 -8.50
CA LEU A 225 7.83 -17.51 -8.86
C LEU A 225 7.26 -17.79 -10.25
N ASP A 226 8.08 -18.17 -11.22
CA ASP A 226 7.61 -18.44 -12.58
C ASP A 226 6.67 -19.66 -12.65
N GLU A 227 6.97 -20.71 -11.88
CA GLU A 227 6.06 -21.85 -11.71
C GLU A 227 4.76 -21.43 -11.05
N ALA A 228 4.84 -20.60 -10.00
CA ALA A 228 3.67 -20.09 -9.30
C ALA A 228 2.80 -19.21 -10.22
N MET A 229 3.43 -18.40 -11.07
CA MET A 229 2.76 -17.56 -12.07
C MET A 229 2.03 -18.34 -13.16
N ASN A 230 2.24 -19.66 -13.28
CA ASN A 230 1.36 -20.49 -14.10
C ASN A 230 -0.09 -20.47 -13.59
N ASN A 231 -0.32 -20.10 -12.32
CA ASN A 231 -1.66 -19.91 -11.76
C ASN A 231 -2.32 -18.58 -12.18
N ALA A 232 -1.55 -17.61 -12.68
CA ALA A 232 -2.07 -16.33 -13.15
C ALA A 232 -2.68 -16.42 -14.57
N ASP A 233 -3.69 -17.28 -14.72
CA ASP A 233 -4.48 -17.43 -15.94
C ASP A 233 -5.96 -17.40 -15.59
N THR A 234 -6.69 -16.39 -16.10
CA THR A 234 -8.12 -16.21 -15.86
C THR A 234 -9.01 -17.29 -16.48
N LYS A 235 -8.43 -18.22 -17.25
CA LYS A 235 -9.11 -19.44 -17.71
C LYS A 235 -9.16 -20.52 -16.63
N LYS A 236 -8.37 -20.43 -15.57
CA LYS A 236 -8.44 -21.31 -14.40
C LYS A 236 -9.61 -20.88 -13.51
N ASP A 237 -10.00 -21.74 -12.58
CA ASP A 237 -11.01 -21.41 -11.59
C ASP A 237 -10.54 -20.26 -10.67
N VAL A 238 -11.49 -19.49 -10.15
CA VAL A 238 -11.23 -18.28 -9.35
C VAL A 238 -10.43 -18.57 -8.07
N ASP A 239 -10.65 -19.74 -7.45
CA ASP A 239 -9.90 -20.25 -6.31
C ASP A 239 -8.44 -20.58 -6.64
N ILE A 240 -8.09 -20.68 -7.93
CA ILE A 240 -6.72 -20.86 -8.38
C ILE A 240 -6.07 -19.51 -8.70
N TYR A 241 -6.63 -18.76 -9.65
CA TYR A 241 -5.94 -17.56 -10.14
C TYR A 241 -6.06 -16.37 -9.18
N ALA A 242 -7.15 -16.26 -8.42
CA ALA A 242 -7.37 -15.14 -7.52
C ALA A 242 -6.81 -15.38 -6.11
N ASP A 243 -6.33 -16.59 -5.80
CA ASP A 243 -5.83 -16.93 -4.47
C ASP A 243 -4.32 -16.69 -4.34
N LEU A 244 -3.95 -15.70 -3.53
CA LEU A 244 -2.56 -15.34 -3.28
C LEU A 244 -1.74 -16.45 -2.63
N ARG A 245 -2.37 -17.43 -1.97
CA ARG A 245 -1.67 -18.61 -1.40
C ARG A 245 -1.02 -19.47 -2.49
N ASN A 246 -1.51 -19.41 -3.72
CA ASN A 246 -0.91 -20.12 -4.85
C ASN A 246 0.38 -19.47 -5.38
N TYR A 247 0.69 -18.26 -4.93
CA TYR A 247 1.85 -17.46 -5.38
C TYR A 247 2.84 -17.17 -4.24
N TYR A 248 2.31 -17.00 -3.03
CA TYR A 248 3.04 -16.59 -1.83
C TYR A 248 4.26 -17.47 -1.47
N PRO A 249 4.16 -18.82 -1.43
CA PRO A 249 5.28 -19.68 -1.04
C PRO A 249 6.27 -19.91 -2.19
N SER A 250 6.55 -18.88 -2.98
CA SER A 250 7.51 -18.93 -4.08
C SER A 250 8.89 -18.44 -3.64
N GLN A 251 9.95 -18.97 -4.27
CA GLN A 251 11.33 -18.55 -3.99
C GLN A 251 11.54 -17.03 -4.15
N GLY A 252 10.85 -16.42 -5.12
CA GLY A 252 10.88 -14.96 -5.34
C GLY A 252 10.18 -14.19 -4.22
N GLY A 253 9.02 -14.68 -3.76
CA GLY A 253 8.30 -14.11 -2.61
C GLY A 253 9.11 -14.17 -1.31
N VAL A 254 9.73 -15.33 -1.02
CA VAL A 254 10.63 -15.49 0.16
C VAL A 254 11.76 -14.48 0.12
N TRP A 255 12.43 -14.32 -1.02
CA TRP A 255 13.49 -13.33 -1.13
C TRP A 255 13.00 -11.89 -0.91
N THR A 256 11.82 -11.55 -1.42
CA THR A 256 11.23 -10.23 -1.16
C THR A 256 10.95 -10.04 0.33
N HIS A 257 10.41 -11.06 1.02
CA HIS A 257 10.18 -11.07 2.47
C HIS A 257 11.48 -10.86 3.26
N GLU A 258 12.48 -11.71 3.04
CA GLU A 258 13.75 -11.63 3.79
C GLU A 258 14.48 -10.29 3.58
N LEU A 259 14.39 -9.71 2.38
CA LEU A 259 14.95 -8.37 2.15
C LEU A 259 14.25 -7.27 2.93
N MET A 260 12.98 -7.44 3.32
CA MET A 260 12.28 -6.44 4.12
C MET A 260 12.91 -6.29 5.50
N HIS A 261 13.44 -7.38 6.07
CA HIS A 261 14.19 -7.33 7.33
C HIS A 261 15.56 -6.65 7.20
N VAL A 262 16.09 -6.48 5.99
CA VAL A 262 17.41 -5.89 5.81
C VAL A 262 17.30 -4.36 5.79
N ASP A 263 17.65 -3.70 6.90
CA ASP A 263 17.44 -2.24 7.08
C ASP A 263 18.01 -1.37 5.96
N TRP A 264 19.19 -1.71 5.42
CA TRP A 264 19.79 -0.95 4.31
C TRP A 264 19.09 -1.19 2.97
N ALA A 265 18.40 -2.33 2.82
CA ALA A 265 17.61 -2.65 1.63
C ALA A 265 16.31 -1.85 1.61
N THR A 266 15.68 -1.67 2.77
CA THR A 266 14.44 -0.91 2.93
C THR A 266 14.65 0.58 3.23
N GLY A 267 15.89 0.99 3.52
CA GLY A 267 16.25 2.36 3.86
C GLY A 267 15.88 2.77 5.28
N VAL A 268 15.45 1.82 6.12
CA VAL A 268 15.17 2.04 7.55
C VAL A 268 16.40 2.60 8.27
N ASP A 269 17.60 2.18 7.86
CA ASP A 269 18.87 2.69 8.41
C ASP A 269 19.13 4.19 8.09
N LYS A 270 18.37 4.78 7.15
CA LYS A 270 18.51 6.19 6.72
C LYS A 270 17.35 7.08 7.17
N ASP A 271 16.24 6.53 7.62
CA ASP A 271 15.08 7.30 8.08
C ASP A 271 14.71 6.88 9.51
N ALA A 272 15.07 7.72 10.49
CA ALA A 272 14.78 7.47 11.90
C ALA A 272 13.27 7.46 12.25
N SER A 273 12.40 7.91 11.34
CA SER A 273 10.95 7.82 11.48
C SER A 273 10.38 6.44 11.09
N LEU A 274 11.22 5.59 10.47
CA LEU A 274 10.95 4.19 10.23
C LEU A 274 11.51 3.34 11.37
N LYS A 275 10.82 2.24 11.66
CA LYS A 275 11.28 1.21 12.59
C LYS A 275 11.81 0.03 11.78
N HIS A 276 12.68 -0.74 12.41
CA HIS A 276 13.08 -2.04 11.89
C HIS A 276 11.83 -2.85 11.52
N ILE A 277 11.85 -3.42 10.32
CA ILE A 277 10.74 -4.19 9.78
C ILE A 277 10.88 -5.63 10.28
N VAL A 278 9.90 -6.06 11.05
CA VAL A 278 9.87 -7.34 11.76
C VAL A 278 8.73 -8.20 11.25
N ASP A 279 8.70 -9.40 11.78
CA ASP A 279 7.59 -10.33 11.69
C ASP A 279 6.67 -10.13 12.89
N LEU A 280 5.41 -9.80 12.62
CA LEU A 280 4.46 -9.44 13.67
C LEU A 280 3.60 -10.61 14.09
N TRP A 281 3.16 -10.56 15.34
CA TRP A 281 2.24 -11.52 15.93
C TRP A 281 0.93 -10.85 16.30
N LEU A 282 -0.19 -11.46 15.98
CA LEU A 282 -1.51 -11.11 16.47
C LEU A 282 -1.67 -11.67 17.89
N LYS A 283 -1.84 -10.80 18.88
CA LYS A 283 -2.14 -11.13 20.27
C LYS A 283 -3.65 -11.01 20.47
N ILE A 284 -4.31 -12.16 20.58
CA ILE A 284 -5.76 -12.32 20.56
C ILE A 284 -6.24 -12.73 21.96
N LEU A 285 -7.21 -12.01 22.53
CA LEU A 285 -7.79 -12.34 23.83
C LEU A 285 -8.91 -13.38 23.65
N GLU A 286 -8.80 -14.57 24.23
CA GLU A 286 -9.82 -15.62 24.15
C GLU A 286 -10.32 -16.06 25.53
N PRO A 287 -11.54 -16.59 25.65
CA PRO A 287 -12.00 -17.24 26.89
C PRO A 287 -11.04 -18.36 27.30
N ASP A 288 -10.70 -18.43 28.58
CA ASP A 288 -9.82 -19.49 29.09
C ASP A 288 -10.63 -20.77 29.38
N PRO A 289 -10.45 -21.87 28.63
CA PRO A 289 -11.17 -23.11 28.86
C PRO A 289 -10.85 -23.74 30.24
N ASP A 290 -9.68 -23.43 30.80
CA ASP A 290 -9.22 -23.97 32.08
C ASP A 290 -9.68 -23.14 33.28
N ASN A 291 -10.17 -21.91 33.04
CA ASN A 291 -10.63 -20.98 34.07
C ASN A 291 -11.95 -20.31 33.64
N PRO A 292 -13.12 -20.89 33.97
CA PRO A 292 -14.41 -20.33 33.60
C PRO A 292 -14.60 -18.88 34.10
N GLY A 293 -14.71 -17.95 33.16
CA GLY A 293 -14.79 -16.50 33.44
C GLY A 293 -13.44 -15.76 33.37
N GLY A 294 -12.34 -16.49 33.17
CA GLY A 294 -11.03 -15.95 32.84
C GLY A 294 -10.82 -15.81 31.33
N PHE A 295 -9.77 -15.06 30.98
CA PHE A 295 -9.31 -14.88 29.61
C PHE A 295 -7.82 -15.18 29.54
N LYS A 296 -7.37 -15.65 28.37
CA LYS A 296 -5.96 -15.84 28.06
C LYS A 296 -5.63 -15.23 26.70
N TYR A 297 -4.36 -14.91 26.50
CA TYR A 297 -3.88 -14.49 25.19
C TYR A 297 -3.46 -15.70 24.38
N ARG A 298 -3.98 -15.78 23.15
CA ARG A 298 -3.45 -16.62 22.08
C ARG A 298 -2.60 -15.74 21.16
N PHE A 299 -1.42 -16.22 20.82
CA PHE A 299 -0.55 -15.58 19.84
C PHE A 299 -0.66 -16.30 18.50
N ARG A 300 -0.77 -15.54 17.41
CA ARG A 300 -0.79 -16.03 16.03
C ARG A 300 0.21 -15.23 15.22
N GLU A 301 0.96 -15.86 14.34
CA GLU A 301 1.78 -15.13 13.38
C GLU A 301 0.87 -14.34 12.45
N ALA A 302 1.21 -13.08 12.15
CA ALA A 302 0.46 -12.27 11.21
C ALA A 302 0.78 -12.63 9.75
N TYR A 303 1.10 -13.90 9.46
CA TYR A 303 1.66 -14.35 8.18
C TYR A 303 0.62 -14.87 7.21
N GLY A 304 0.96 -14.75 5.95
CA GLY A 304 0.16 -15.21 4.84
C GLY A 304 -1.00 -14.26 4.54
N PRO A 305 -1.59 -14.39 3.34
CA PRO A 305 -2.59 -13.45 2.85
C PRO A 305 -3.75 -13.18 3.81
N ALA A 306 -4.28 -14.19 4.51
CA ALA A 306 -5.43 -14.03 5.38
C ALA A 306 -5.12 -13.23 6.66
N ASN A 307 -4.02 -13.56 7.35
CA ASN A 307 -3.68 -12.90 8.61
C ASN A 307 -3.17 -11.48 8.37
N THR A 308 -2.38 -11.25 7.31
CA THR A 308 -1.96 -9.88 6.96
C THR A 308 -3.15 -9.01 6.59
N LYS A 309 -4.14 -9.56 5.87
CA LYS A 309 -5.39 -8.85 5.57
C LYS A 309 -6.15 -8.49 6.83
N SER A 310 -6.25 -9.44 7.76
CA SER A 310 -6.90 -9.22 9.05
C SER A 310 -6.21 -8.14 9.88
N MET A 311 -4.87 -8.13 9.89
CA MET A 311 -4.09 -7.08 10.53
C MET A 311 -4.30 -5.72 9.85
N ALA A 312 -4.36 -5.67 8.52
CA ALA A 312 -4.61 -4.45 7.76
C ALA A 312 -6.01 -3.83 8.01
N ARG A 313 -6.98 -4.63 8.50
CA ARG A 313 -8.31 -4.16 8.92
C ARG A 313 -8.35 -3.54 10.30
N PHE A 314 -7.32 -3.75 11.13
CA PHE A 314 -7.28 -3.19 12.48
C PHE A 314 -7.23 -1.65 12.45
N PHE A 315 -7.86 -0.98 13.42
CA PHE A 315 -7.81 0.49 13.50
C PHE A 315 -6.36 0.96 13.69
N GLY A 316 -5.91 1.89 12.84
CA GLY A 316 -4.51 2.33 12.84
C GLY A 316 -3.52 1.27 12.33
N SER A 317 -4.00 0.26 11.59
CA SER A 317 -3.20 -0.84 11.05
C SER A 317 -1.95 -0.40 10.29
N SER A 318 -1.97 0.77 9.62
CA SER A 318 -0.82 1.28 8.87
C SER A 318 0.43 1.52 9.71
N TYR A 319 0.28 1.73 11.02
CA TYR A 319 1.41 1.76 11.95
C TYR A 319 2.10 0.38 12.05
N TYR A 320 1.34 -0.71 11.97
CA TYR A 320 1.85 -2.08 12.06
C TYR A 320 2.29 -2.60 10.69
N THR A 321 1.48 -2.42 9.64
CA THR A 321 1.78 -2.95 8.29
C THR A 321 3.06 -2.35 7.71
N ILE A 322 3.44 -1.12 8.08
CA ILE A 322 4.69 -0.51 7.61
C ILE A 322 5.96 -1.10 8.22
N LYS A 323 5.84 -1.74 9.39
CA LYS A 323 6.93 -2.45 10.04
C LYS A 323 6.78 -3.97 9.94
N HIS A 324 5.91 -4.45 9.04
CA HIS A 324 5.62 -5.87 8.90
C HIS A 324 6.11 -6.39 7.54
N ALA A 325 7.11 -7.27 7.56
CA ALA A 325 7.76 -7.79 6.35
C ALA A 325 6.74 -8.46 5.41
N ASP A 326 5.82 -9.24 5.98
CA ASP A 326 4.88 -10.01 5.18
C ASP A 326 3.78 -9.13 4.56
N SER A 327 3.32 -8.10 5.26
CA SER A 327 2.37 -7.13 4.69
C SER A 327 2.96 -6.39 3.49
N LEU A 328 4.21 -5.94 3.59
CA LEU A 328 4.91 -5.25 2.51
C LEU A 328 5.16 -6.18 1.32
N THR A 329 5.53 -7.43 1.61
CA THR A 329 5.78 -8.46 0.59
C THR A 329 4.51 -8.87 -0.12
N LEU A 330 3.43 -9.12 0.61
CA LEU A 330 2.15 -9.51 0.04
C LEU A 330 1.49 -8.37 -0.74
N TYR A 331 1.67 -7.11 -0.33
CA TYR A 331 1.32 -5.97 -1.18
C TYR A 331 2.06 -6.04 -2.52
N ALA A 332 3.39 -6.16 -2.49
CA ALA A 332 4.21 -6.17 -3.70
C ALA A 332 3.88 -7.37 -4.61
N LEU A 333 3.70 -8.56 -4.02
CA LEU A 333 3.31 -9.77 -4.74
C LEU A 333 1.90 -9.67 -5.32
N ALA A 334 0.93 -9.15 -4.57
CA ALA A 334 -0.43 -8.94 -5.05
C ALA A 334 -0.48 -8.01 -6.26
N ARG A 335 0.30 -6.92 -6.24
CA ARG A 335 0.46 -6.01 -7.39
C ARG A 335 1.08 -6.72 -8.59
N TYR A 336 2.10 -7.55 -8.36
CA TYR A 336 2.75 -8.33 -9.42
C TYR A 336 1.78 -9.33 -10.08
N VAL A 337 1.06 -10.10 -9.28
CA VAL A 337 0.05 -11.04 -9.77
C VAL A 337 -1.10 -10.31 -10.46
N GLN A 338 -1.60 -9.22 -9.87
CA GLN A 338 -2.64 -8.39 -10.48
C GLN A 338 -2.24 -7.89 -11.86
N LYS A 339 -0.99 -7.45 -12.03
CA LYS A 339 -0.51 -6.98 -13.33
C LYS A 339 -0.49 -8.11 -14.36
N ALA A 340 -0.05 -9.30 -13.97
CA ALA A 340 -0.03 -10.47 -14.83
C ALA A 340 -1.43 -10.93 -15.25
N LEU A 341 -2.43 -10.75 -14.38
CA LEU A 341 -3.84 -11.06 -14.63
C LEU A 341 -4.59 -9.99 -15.46
N GLY A 342 -3.89 -8.99 -16.03
CA GLY A 342 -4.53 -7.91 -16.77
C GLY A 342 -5.28 -6.93 -15.87
N ASP A 343 -4.65 -6.58 -14.75
CA ASP A 343 -5.14 -5.66 -13.71
C ASP A 343 -6.33 -6.20 -12.87
N ILE A 344 -6.64 -7.50 -12.96
CA ILE A 344 -7.59 -8.20 -12.08
C ILE A 344 -6.93 -8.53 -10.74
N TYR A 345 -7.51 -8.05 -9.64
CA TYR A 345 -6.97 -8.22 -8.29
C TYR A 345 -7.14 -9.66 -7.76
N PRO A 346 -6.05 -10.34 -7.31
CA PRO A 346 -6.13 -11.64 -6.66
C PRO A 346 -6.64 -11.50 -5.22
N HIS A 347 -7.97 -11.45 -5.09
CA HIS A 347 -8.68 -11.10 -3.86
C HIS A 347 -8.77 -12.24 -2.83
N LEU A 348 -8.42 -13.48 -3.19
CA LEU A 348 -8.49 -14.63 -2.28
C LEU A 348 -7.16 -14.84 -1.52
N PRO A 349 -7.21 -15.38 -0.29
CA PRO A 349 -8.39 -15.48 0.57
C PRO A 349 -8.98 -14.09 0.85
N LEU A 350 -10.30 -14.03 1.00
CA LEU A 350 -11.00 -12.76 1.27
C LEU A 350 -10.54 -12.18 2.61
N ALA A 351 -10.35 -10.86 2.64
CA ALA A 351 -10.31 -10.15 3.92
C ALA A 351 -11.66 -10.31 4.63
N GLY A 352 -11.69 -10.22 5.96
CA GLY A 352 -12.95 -10.11 6.69
C GLY A 352 -13.77 -8.89 6.21
N ASP A 353 -15.10 -9.02 6.23
CA ASP A 353 -16.02 -7.93 5.89
C ASP A 353 -15.83 -6.82 6.92
N PRO A 354 -15.53 -5.57 6.50
CA PRO A 354 -15.45 -4.46 7.43
C PRO A 354 -16.76 -4.34 8.22
N PRO A 355 -16.73 -4.15 9.55
CA PRO A 355 -17.95 -3.92 10.32
C PRO A 355 -18.63 -2.61 9.91
N ASP A 356 -19.95 -2.51 10.10
CA ASP A 356 -20.70 -1.29 9.80
C ASP A 356 -20.24 -0.11 10.70
N ASP A 357 -19.91 -0.41 11.96
CA ASP A 357 -19.47 0.54 12.98
C ASP A 357 -18.25 0.03 13.76
N ILE A 358 -17.49 0.95 14.36
CA ILE A 358 -16.39 0.62 15.28
C ILE A 358 -16.93 -0.17 16.47
N GLY A 359 -16.28 -1.28 16.81
CA GLY A 359 -16.72 -2.16 17.89
C GLY A 359 -17.73 -3.23 17.47
N GLY A 360 -18.06 -3.33 16.17
CA GLY A 360 -18.81 -4.46 15.62
C GLY A 360 -18.03 -5.78 15.71
N ALA A 361 -18.74 -6.90 15.63
CA ALA A 361 -18.09 -8.20 15.45
C ALA A 361 -17.33 -8.23 14.12
N PHE A 362 -16.15 -8.82 14.11
CA PHE A 362 -15.32 -8.94 12.91
C PHE A 362 -14.93 -10.39 12.69
N VAL A 363 -15.33 -10.94 11.55
CA VAL A 363 -15.08 -12.35 11.20
C VAL A 363 -13.87 -12.40 10.27
N VAL A 364 -12.86 -13.18 10.67
CA VAL A 364 -11.78 -13.63 9.81
C VAL A 364 -12.09 -15.07 9.38
N PRO A 365 -12.59 -15.28 8.15
CA PRO A 365 -13.08 -16.59 7.72
C PRO A 365 -12.03 -17.69 7.87
N GLY A 366 -12.36 -18.76 8.60
CA GLY A 366 -11.47 -19.90 8.83
C GLY A 366 -10.43 -19.71 9.95
N TYR A 367 -10.45 -18.59 10.67
CA TYR A 367 -9.48 -18.32 11.74
C TYR A 367 -10.16 -17.95 13.06
N PHE A 368 -10.84 -16.80 13.13
CA PHE A 368 -11.48 -16.33 14.37
C PHE A 368 -12.57 -15.30 14.10
N THR A 369 -13.47 -15.15 15.04
CA THR A 369 -14.43 -14.05 15.12
C THR A 369 -14.08 -13.19 16.33
N MET A 370 -13.75 -11.92 16.12
CA MET A 370 -13.61 -10.95 17.20
C MET A 370 -14.99 -10.43 17.58
N GLU A 371 -15.36 -10.58 18.83
CA GLU A 371 -16.60 -10.08 19.41
C GLU A 371 -16.50 -8.60 19.77
N PRO A 372 -17.63 -7.88 19.89
CA PRO A 372 -17.67 -6.47 20.28
C PRO A 372 -16.96 -6.12 21.59
N ASN A 373 -16.83 -7.09 22.50
CA ASN A 373 -16.12 -6.92 23.77
C ASN A 373 -14.59 -7.05 23.65
N GLY A 374 -14.06 -7.26 22.43
CA GLY A 374 -12.64 -7.44 22.15
C GLY A 374 -12.09 -8.84 22.46
N THR A 375 -12.96 -9.82 22.74
CA THR A 375 -12.58 -11.23 22.87
C THR A 375 -12.82 -11.95 21.56
N ALA A 376 -12.03 -12.97 21.24
CA ALA A 376 -12.21 -13.76 20.04
C ALA A 376 -12.73 -15.16 20.33
N VAL A 377 -13.54 -15.66 19.41
CA VAL A 377 -13.91 -17.06 19.29
C VAL A 377 -13.13 -17.63 18.11
N MET A 378 -12.26 -18.61 18.39
CA MET A 378 -11.50 -19.29 17.33
C MET A 378 -12.44 -20.16 16.49
N ASP A 379 -12.20 -20.19 15.18
CA ASP A 379 -12.92 -21.08 14.28
C ASP A 379 -12.62 -22.54 14.68
N PRO A 380 -13.61 -23.43 14.83
CA PRO A 380 -13.35 -24.84 15.16
C PRO A 380 -12.51 -25.58 14.11
N SER A 381 -12.51 -25.08 12.86
CA SER A 381 -11.66 -25.58 11.78
C SER A 381 -10.24 -25.02 11.83
N ASP A 382 -10.00 -23.95 12.60
CA ASP A 382 -8.66 -23.55 13.01
C ASP A 382 -8.20 -24.57 14.06
N ASP A 383 -7.55 -25.62 13.58
CA ASP A 383 -6.97 -26.71 14.36
C ASP A 383 -5.82 -26.27 15.27
N GLY A 384 -5.56 -24.97 15.40
CA GLY A 384 -4.43 -24.45 16.14
C GLY A 384 -3.12 -24.53 15.36
N ALA A 385 -3.05 -25.36 14.32
CA ALA A 385 -1.89 -25.57 13.45
C ALA A 385 -1.77 -24.50 12.36
N ALA A 386 -2.74 -23.59 12.26
CA ALA A 386 -2.72 -22.40 11.39
C ALA A 386 -1.60 -21.40 11.69
N ALA A 387 -0.76 -21.61 12.72
CA ALA A 387 0.61 -21.08 12.73
C ALA A 387 1.52 -21.81 11.70
N GLY A 388 1.00 -22.20 10.54
CA GLY A 388 1.81 -22.78 9.47
C GLY A 388 1.14 -23.72 8.46
N ASP A 389 -0.18 -23.71 8.33
CA ASP A 389 -0.80 -24.28 7.12
C ASP A 389 -0.66 -23.35 5.91
N ASP A 390 -0.08 -22.15 6.09
CA ASP A 390 0.53 -21.42 4.98
C ASP A 390 1.99 -21.89 4.81
N PRO A 391 2.36 -22.53 3.68
CA PRO A 391 3.71 -23.04 3.44
C PRO A 391 4.83 -21.98 3.48
N GLY A 392 4.50 -20.68 3.59
CA GLY A 392 5.43 -19.57 3.75
C GLY A 392 5.78 -19.13 5.19
N ALA A 393 5.24 -19.77 6.24
CA ALA A 393 5.51 -19.37 7.63
C ALA A 393 6.98 -19.59 8.02
N CYS A 394 7.74 -18.50 8.01
CA CYS A 394 9.17 -18.40 8.28
C CYS A 394 9.41 -17.50 9.50
N SER A 395 9.13 -18.01 10.69
CA SER A 395 9.56 -17.35 11.91
C SER A 395 10.09 -18.42 12.85
N THR A 396 11.40 -18.48 12.92
CA THR A 396 12.02 -18.79 14.19
C THR A 396 12.53 -17.47 14.72
N TYR A 397 12.12 -17.17 15.96
CA TYR A 397 12.59 -16.11 16.83
C TYR A 397 13.88 -15.47 16.33
N ASP A 398 13.89 -14.14 16.17
CA ASP A 398 15.13 -13.40 16.29
C ASP A 398 15.66 -13.72 17.71
N VAL A 399 16.59 -14.68 17.76
CA VAL A 399 16.71 -15.63 18.88
C VAL A 399 16.96 -14.97 20.24
N GLY A 400 15.96 -15.04 21.11
CA GLY A 400 16.09 -14.77 22.54
C GLY A 400 14.74 -14.71 23.27
N ASP A 401 14.33 -15.83 23.86
CA ASP A 401 13.19 -16.03 24.77
C ASP A 401 11.76 -16.25 24.18
N SER A 402 11.07 -17.18 24.83
CA SER A 402 9.89 -17.95 24.41
C SER A 402 8.55 -17.20 24.36
N THR A 403 8.56 -15.90 24.07
CA THR A 403 7.36 -15.07 23.90
C THR A 403 7.70 -13.91 22.97
N PRO A 404 6.86 -13.60 21.95
CA PRO A 404 7.06 -12.40 21.12
C PRO A 404 7.23 -11.17 22.02
N SER A 405 8.18 -10.29 21.70
CA SER A 405 8.33 -9.04 22.43
C SER A 405 7.06 -8.20 22.24
N ASP A 406 6.71 -7.34 23.21
CA ASP A 406 5.52 -6.49 23.05
C ASP A 406 5.63 -5.60 21.78
N ASP A 407 6.85 -5.25 21.35
CA ASP A 407 7.13 -4.45 20.14
C ASP A 407 6.81 -5.20 18.83
N ASP A 408 6.82 -6.54 18.87
CA ASP A 408 6.53 -7.45 17.74
C ASP A 408 5.10 -7.98 17.77
N THR A 409 4.26 -7.47 18.70
CA THR A 409 2.88 -7.91 18.84
C THR A 409 1.88 -6.82 18.48
N VAL A 410 0.79 -7.23 17.85
CA VAL A 410 -0.40 -6.44 17.59
C VAL A 410 -1.50 -6.99 18.48
N THR A 411 -1.84 -6.26 19.54
CA THR A 411 -2.98 -6.65 20.40
C THR A 411 -4.27 -6.34 19.67
N LEU A 412 -4.95 -7.38 19.20
CA LEU A 412 -6.24 -7.24 18.53
C LEU A 412 -7.32 -6.93 19.57
N SER A 413 -8.22 -6.05 19.18
CA SER A 413 -9.43 -5.67 19.93
C SER A 413 -10.57 -5.47 18.94
N ALA A 414 -11.78 -5.15 19.41
CA ALA A 414 -12.94 -4.89 18.54
C ALA A 414 -12.84 -3.60 17.70
N ASN A 415 -11.71 -2.88 17.77
CA ASN A 415 -11.47 -1.66 17.01
C ASN A 415 -10.96 -2.00 15.60
N PHE A 416 -11.85 -2.47 14.74
CA PHE A 416 -11.57 -2.60 13.30
C PHE A 416 -12.05 -1.35 12.56
N ALA A 417 -11.40 -1.07 11.43
CA ALA A 417 -11.82 -0.04 10.49
C ALA A 417 -13.24 -0.35 10.01
N ALA A 418 -14.14 0.62 10.13
CA ALA A 418 -15.54 0.46 9.74
C ALA A 418 -15.70 0.63 8.22
N LYS A 419 -16.84 0.23 7.65
CA LYS A 419 -17.14 0.46 6.21
C LYS A 419 -16.94 1.92 5.79
N SER A 420 -17.23 2.89 6.66
CA SER A 420 -17.01 4.32 6.40
C SER A 420 -15.54 4.71 6.17
N ASP A 421 -14.60 3.88 6.61
CA ASP A 421 -13.16 4.10 6.43
C ASP A 421 -12.64 3.62 5.07
N TYR A 422 -13.51 2.98 4.28
CA TYR A 422 -13.18 2.40 2.98
C TYR A 422 -13.84 3.16 1.81
N PRO A 423 -13.17 3.25 0.66
CA PRO A 423 -13.77 3.76 -0.57
C PRO A 423 -14.98 2.92 -1.01
N ALA A 424 -16.01 3.58 -1.54
CA ALA A 424 -17.25 2.93 -1.96
C ALA A 424 -17.05 1.95 -3.13
N ASP A 425 -16.13 2.23 -4.04
CA ASP A 425 -15.74 1.35 -5.15
C ASP A 425 -15.03 0.09 -4.66
N TYR A 426 -14.20 0.21 -3.61
CA TYR A 426 -13.62 -0.94 -2.93
C TYR A 426 -14.70 -1.81 -2.29
N LEU A 427 -15.62 -1.23 -1.50
CA LEU A 427 -16.71 -2.00 -0.86
C LEU A 427 -17.62 -2.69 -1.89
N SER A 428 -17.88 -2.03 -3.02
CA SER A 428 -18.61 -2.62 -4.14
C SER A 428 -17.88 -3.81 -4.75
N SER A 429 -16.56 -3.66 -4.99
CA SER A 429 -15.71 -4.73 -5.52
C SER A 429 -15.62 -5.91 -4.54
N TYR A 430 -15.43 -5.62 -3.25
CA TYR A 430 -15.39 -6.60 -2.18
C TYR A 430 -16.70 -7.40 -2.10
N SER A 431 -17.85 -6.73 -2.17
CA SER A 431 -19.17 -7.39 -2.17
C SER A 431 -19.29 -8.38 -3.33
N SER A 432 -18.83 -7.99 -4.53
CA SER A 432 -18.79 -8.86 -5.71
C SER A 432 -17.87 -10.07 -5.51
N TRP A 433 -16.67 -9.87 -4.96
CA TRP A 433 -15.72 -10.94 -4.67
C TRP A 433 -16.25 -11.93 -3.62
N ALA A 434 -16.95 -11.42 -2.61
CA ALA A 434 -17.55 -12.23 -1.56
C ALA A 434 -18.80 -13.00 -2.00
N GLY A 435 -19.24 -12.85 -3.26
CA GLY A 435 -20.47 -13.46 -3.76
C GLY A 435 -21.72 -12.92 -3.08
N LEU A 436 -21.63 -11.76 -2.45
CA LEU A 436 -22.76 -11.06 -1.87
C LEU A 436 -23.55 -10.39 -3.01
N GLU A 437 -24.87 -10.30 -2.87
CA GLU A 437 -25.63 -9.48 -3.82
C GLU A 437 -25.03 -8.07 -3.81
N PRO A 438 -24.66 -7.50 -4.97
CA PRO A 438 -24.07 -6.18 -5.02
C PRO A 438 -25.00 -5.21 -4.30
N THR A 439 -24.55 -4.62 -3.21
CA THR A 439 -25.22 -3.47 -2.63
C THR A 439 -25.15 -2.40 -3.71
N THR A 440 -26.23 -2.20 -4.45
CA THR A 440 -26.30 -1.22 -5.53
C THR A 440 -26.33 0.17 -4.91
N THR A 441 -25.22 0.59 -4.32
CA THR A 441 -24.88 2.00 -4.27
C THR A 441 -24.52 2.34 -5.70
N ALA A 442 -25.51 2.81 -6.46
CA ALA A 442 -25.32 3.22 -7.84
C ALA A 442 -24.06 4.10 -7.89
N ALA A 443 -23.04 3.66 -8.64
CA ALA A 443 -21.88 4.49 -8.89
C ALA A 443 -22.40 5.83 -9.41
N ALA A 444 -22.14 6.91 -8.68
CA ALA A 444 -22.53 8.24 -9.12
C ALA A 444 -21.98 8.41 -10.54
N PRO A 445 -22.81 8.82 -11.51
CA PRO A 445 -22.38 8.92 -12.90
C PRO A 445 -21.12 9.77 -12.96
N ALA A 446 -20.06 9.22 -13.57
CA ALA A 446 -18.83 9.97 -13.79
C ALA A 446 -19.21 11.27 -14.53
N PRO A 447 -18.90 12.46 -13.97
CA PRO A 447 -19.36 13.71 -14.56
C PRO A 447 -18.74 13.85 -15.95
N THR A 448 -19.59 13.72 -16.98
CA THR A 448 -19.28 14.24 -18.31
C THR A 448 -18.97 15.73 -18.16
N LYS A 449 -17.97 16.23 -18.88
CA LYS A 449 -17.56 17.65 -18.88
C LYS A 449 -18.73 18.60 -19.16
N THR A 450 -19.51 18.93 -18.14
CA THR A 450 -20.58 19.92 -18.17
C THR A 450 -20.42 20.80 -16.94
N TRP A 451 -20.16 22.06 -17.24
CA TRP A 451 -20.03 23.26 -16.40
C TRP A 451 -20.30 23.05 -14.90
N VAL A 452 -19.23 23.17 -14.11
CA VAL A 452 -19.30 23.23 -12.65
C VAL A 452 -19.46 24.68 -12.25
N TRP A 453 -20.30 24.96 -11.27
CA TRP A 453 -20.29 26.23 -10.56
C TRP A 453 -19.75 26.01 -9.14
N GLY A 454 -19.05 27.01 -8.61
CA GLY A 454 -18.50 26.99 -7.26
C GLY A 454 -18.64 28.35 -6.59
N ILE A 455 -19.05 28.36 -5.31
CA ILE A 455 -19.08 29.55 -4.45
C ILE A 455 -18.29 29.28 -3.18
N ALA A 456 -17.50 30.27 -2.76
CA ALA A 456 -16.80 30.29 -1.48
C ALA A 456 -17.30 31.46 -0.62
N ILE A 457 -17.61 31.21 0.65
CA ILE A 457 -18.15 32.19 1.61
C ILE A 457 -17.20 32.27 2.80
N TYR A 458 -16.67 33.46 3.06
CA TYR A 458 -15.62 33.71 4.04
C TYR A 458 -16.15 34.38 5.32
N SER A 459 -15.53 34.06 6.45
CA SER A 459 -15.86 34.62 7.76
C SER A 459 -15.42 36.08 7.92
N GLU A 460 -14.45 36.53 7.12
CA GLU A 460 -13.89 37.90 7.16
C GLU A 460 -13.98 38.61 5.80
N PRO A 461 -13.88 39.97 5.77
CA PRO A 461 -13.81 40.71 4.51
C PRO A 461 -12.55 40.38 3.72
N ASN A 462 -12.58 40.62 2.42
CA ASN A 462 -11.53 40.40 1.43
C ASN A 462 -11.18 38.92 1.25
N CYS A 463 -12.13 38.04 1.57
CA CYS A 463 -12.03 36.60 1.39
C CYS A 463 -10.87 36.02 2.17
N THR A 464 -10.75 36.50 3.42
CA THR A 464 -9.80 36.00 4.42
C THR A 464 -10.54 35.25 5.52
N GLY A 465 -9.79 34.59 6.38
CA GLY A 465 -10.33 33.75 7.45
C GLY A 465 -10.86 32.40 6.94
N ASP A 466 -11.65 31.75 7.78
CA ASP A 466 -12.25 30.46 7.47
C ASP A 466 -13.32 30.63 6.39
N TYR A 467 -13.47 29.61 5.53
CA TYR A 467 -14.42 29.68 4.43
C TYR A 467 -15.19 28.37 4.23
N TYR A 468 -16.42 28.53 3.73
CA TYR A 468 -17.28 27.46 3.26
C TYR A 468 -17.22 27.42 1.74
N SER A 469 -17.18 26.24 1.13
CA SER A 469 -17.25 26.11 -0.32
C SER A 469 -18.36 25.15 -0.72
N LEU A 470 -19.11 25.56 -1.74
CA LEU A 470 -20.22 24.85 -2.30
C LEU A 470 -20.00 24.74 -3.81
N GLU A 471 -19.95 23.52 -4.32
CA GLU A 471 -19.80 23.22 -5.74
C GLU A 471 -21.00 22.42 -6.20
N GLY A 472 -21.40 22.62 -7.46
CA GLY A 472 -22.48 21.87 -8.07
C GLY A 472 -22.37 21.81 -9.58
N HIS A 473 -23.12 20.87 -10.16
CA HIS A 473 -23.37 20.84 -11.60
C HIS A 473 -24.82 21.25 -11.83
N ASN A 474 -25.05 22.16 -12.78
CA ASN A 474 -26.41 22.35 -13.26
C ASN A 474 -26.68 21.43 -14.43
N VAL A 475 -27.74 20.64 -14.27
CA VAL A 475 -28.52 20.12 -15.39
C VAL A 475 -29.39 21.29 -15.84
N ASP A 476 -29.40 21.62 -17.14
CA ASP A 476 -30.31 22.61 -17.75
C ASP A 476 -31.78 22.19 -17.56
N SER A 477 -32.27 22.28 -16.33
CA SER A 477 -33.62 21.92 -15.92
C SER A 477 -34.27 23.15 -15.33
N TYR A 478 -35.40 23.54 -15.90
CA TYR A 478 -36.29 24.60 -15.40
C TYR A 478 -36.83 24.36 -13.98
N THR A 479 -36.38 23.31 -13.28
CA THR A 479 -36.63 23.09 -11.87
C THR A 479 -35.52 23.74 -11.04
N ASP A 480 -35.62 25.06 -10.99
CA ASP A 480 -35.08 26.01 -10.02
C ASP A 480 -35.11 25.52 -8.56
N GLN A 481 -34.21 24.61 -8.16
CA GLN A 481 -34.13 24.21 -6.77
C GLN A 481 -33.40 25.28 -5.97
N CYS A 482 -34.15 25.98 -5.13
CA CYS A 482 -33.61 26.88 -4.12
C CYS A 482 -32.81 26.07 -3.08
N LEU A 483 -31.51 26.33 -2.97
CA LEU A 483 -30.64 25.63 -2.03
C LEU A 483 -30.67 26.33 -0.67
N GLN A 484 -31.42 25.76 0.29
CA GLN A 484 -31.57 26.31 1.63
C GLN A 484 -30.31 26.14 2.50
N LEU A 485 -29.40 27.12 2.46
CA LEU A 485 -28.19 27.17 3.28
C LEU A 485 -28.43 26.99 4.80
N ARG A 486 -29.62 27.36 5.29
CA ARG A 486 -30.01 27.22 6.71
C ARG A 486 -31.12 26.20 6.96
N GLY A 487 -31.57 25.48 5.92
CA GLY A 487 -32.57 24.42 6.01
C GLY A 487 -31.94 23.05 6.32
N SER A 488 -32.75 21.99 6.26
CA SER A 488 -32.32 20.59 6.44
C SER A 488 -31.55 20.06 5.23
N LEU A 489 -30.53 20.79 4.74
CA LEU A 489 -29.59 20.22 3.79
C LEU A 489 -28.92 19.03 4.49
N PRO A 490 -29.05 17.82 3.96
CA PRO A 490 -28.39 16.69 4.56
C PRO A 490 -26.87 16.95 4.50
N MET A 491 -26.16 16.64 5.59
CA MET A 491 -24.70 16.83 5.68
C MET A 491 -23.93 16.06 4.59
N SER A 492 -24.64 15.18 3.87
CA SER A 492 -24.28 14.50 2.64
C SER A 492 -25.56 14.27 1.83
N SER A 493 -25.62 14.73 0.57
CA SER A 493 -26.70 14.31 -0.34
C SER A 493 -26.19 13.18 -1.25
N ASP A 494 -27.01 12.16 -1.47
CA ASP A 494 -26.68 10.99 -2.31
C ASP A 494 -26.65 11.30 -3.83
N THR A 495 -26.71 12.57 -4.22
CA THR A 495 -26.72 13.02 -5.62
C THR A 495 -25.51 13.90 -5.94
N GLY A 496 -24.41 13.31 -6.40
CA GLY A 496 -23.32 14.06 -7.07
C GLY A 496 -22.56 15.06 -6.18
N PRO A 497 -21.66 15.90 -6.74
CA PRO A 497 -20.53 16.50 -6.03
C PRO A 497 -20.93 17.25 -4.77
N SER A 498 -20.10 17.02 -3.76
CA SER A 498 -20.32 17.33 -2.36
C SER A 498 -20.52 18.82 -2.07
N CYS A 499 -21.70 19.17 -1.56
CA CYS A 499 -21.84 20.28 -0.64
C CYS A 499 -21.26 19.83 0.72
N ARG A 500 -20.22 20.47 1.26
CA ARG A 500 -19.74 20.19 2.63
C ARG A 500 -20.22 21.30 3.58
N TRP A 501 -20.95 20.91 4.61
CA TRP A 501 -21.46 21.79 5.66
C TRP A 501 -20.84 21.43 7.02
N PHE A 502 -20.42 22.44 7.79
CA PHE A 502 -20.15 22.32 9.23
C PHE A 502 -21.07 23.26 9.99
N THR A 503 -21.87 22.74 10.92
CA THR A 503 -22.84 23.51 11.70
C THR A 503 -22.19 24.11 12.94
N GLY A 504 -22.15 25.44 13.00
CA GLY A 504 -21.68 26.19 14.16
C GLY A 504 -22.38 27.53 14.31
N GLY A 505 -23.73 27.54 14.34
CA GLY A 505 -24.54 28.65 14.86
C GLY A 505 -24.10 30.06 14.49
N GLY A 506 -24.26 30.44 13.22
CA GLY A 506 -24.37 31.84 12.78
C GLY A 506 -23.11 32.69 12.86
N THR A 507 -22.49 32.97 11.70
CA THR A 507 -21.58 34.10 11.54
C THR A 507 -22.16 35.10 10.54
N VAL A 508 -21.95 36.38 10.84
CA VAL A 508 -22.20 37.49 9.92
C VAL A 508 -21.18 37.34 8.80
N CYS A 509 -21.64 36.94 7.60
CA CYS A 509 -20.77 36.75 6.44
C CYS A 509 -20.18 38.10 6.01
N ARG A 510 -18.92 38.10 5.56
CA ARG A 510 -18.23 39.34 5.21
C ARG A 510 -17.52 39.33 3.85
N GLY A 511 -17.34 38.17 3.20
CA GLY A 511 -16.71 38.05 1.88
C GLY A 511 -17.22 36.84 1.07
N ILE A 512 -17.39 36.96 -0.25
CA ILE A 512 -17.82 35.88 -1.17
C ILE A 512 -17.01 35.87 -2.47
N SER A 513 -16.73 34.68 -3.01
CA SER A 513 -16.13 34.53 -4.34
C SER A 513 -16.78 33.41 -5.16
N ILE A 514 -16.88 33.58 -6.49
CA ILE A 514 -17.51 32.64 -7.43
C ILE A 514 -16.54 32.21 -8.51
N TYR A 515 -16.52 30.90 -8.80
CA TYR A 515 -15.69 30.31 -9.83
C TYR A 515 -16.55 29.42 -10.74
N GLY A 516 -16.86 29.93 -11.94
CA GLY A 516 -17.74 29.28 -12.91
C GLY A 516 -19.23 29.42 -12.58
N GLY A 517 -20.04 29.82 -13.56
CA GLY A 517 -21.49 30.01 -13.39
C GLY A 517 -21.88 31.32 -12.67
N ALA A 518 -23.13 31.47 -12.26
CA ALA A 518 -23.66 32.61 -11.54
C ALA A 518 -24.48 32.14 -10.34
N CYS A 519 -24.43 32.84 -9.21
CA CYS A 519 -25.24 32.51 -8.05
C CYS A 519 -26.01 33.73 -7.55
N THR A 520 -27.26 33.54 -7.14
CA THR A 520 -28.05 34.53 -6.43
C THR A 520 -28.23 34.08 -4.98
N ALA A 521 -27.89 34.93 -4.02
CA ALA A 521 -28.15 34.70 -2.61
C ALA A 521 -29.48 35.34 -2.19
N TYR A 522 -30.19 34.69 -1.27
CA TYR A 522 -31.52 35.08 -0.81
C TYR A 522 -31.58 35.09 0.72
N ASP A 523 -32.37 36.01 1.28
CA ASP A 523 -32.73 36.07 2.71
C ASP A 523 -34.01 35.28 3.04
N THR A 524 -34.65 34.69 2.03
CA THR A 524 -35.80 33.79 2.13
C THR A 524 -35.41 32.33 1.84
N LEU A 525 -36.07 31.36 2.47
CA LEU A 525 -35.75 29.92 2.35
C LEU A 525 -36.22 29.32 1.01
N ASP A 526 -37.12 29.98 0.31
CA ASP A 526 -37.71 29.56 -0.95
C ASP A 526 -37.18 30.34 -2.16
N CYS A 527 -36.17 31.19 -1.94
CA CYS A 527 -35.56 32.03 -2.96
C CYS A 527 -36.58 33.00 -3.61
N GLU A 528 -37.55 33.46 -2.81
CA GLU A 528 -38.49 34.50 -3.21
C GLU A 528 -37.78 35.84 -3.48
N LEU A 529 -38.14 36.48 -4.59
CA LEU A 529 -37.67 37.82 -4.95
C LEU A 529 -38.47 38.87 -4.16
N ASN A 530 -38.00 39.19 -2.97
CA ASN A 530 -38.56 40.26 -2.12
C ASN A 530 -37.84 41.62 -2.27
N GLY A 531 -36.89 41.71 -3.22
CA GLY A 531 -36.04 42.90 -3.43
C GLY A 531 -34.72 42.88 -2.66
N HIS A 532 -34.44 41.83 -1.89
CA HIS A 532 -33.20 41.65 -1.12
C HIS A 532 -32.29 40.54 -1.67
N ALA A 533 -32.65 39.92 -2.79
CA ALA A 533 -31.81 38.92 -3.44
C ALA A 533 -30.62 39.56 -4.18
N GLN A 534 -29.42 39.00 -4.02
CA GLN A 534 -28.19 39.55 -4.60
C GLN A 534 -27.53 38.54 -5.55
N GLY A 535 -27.27 38.97 -6.78
CA GLY A 535 -26.59 38.17 -7.81
C GLY A 535 -25.08 38.38 -7.81
N TYR A 536 -24.34 37.30 -7.98
CA TYR A 536 -22.89 37.25 -8.05
C TYR A 536 -22.48 36.50 -9.33
N TYR A 537 -21.52 37.06 -10.06
CA TYR A 537 -21.10 36.58 -11.37
C TYR A 537 -19.56 36.67 -11.50
N PRO A 538 -18.90 35.72 -12.18
CA PRO A 538 -17.48 35.74 -12.47
C PRO A 538 -17.18 36.65 -13.67
N ASP A 539 -17.77 37.85 -13.69
CA ASP A 539 -17.50 38.85 -14.72
C ASP A 539 -16.06 39.38 -14.49
N PRO A 540 -15.17 39.46 -15.50
CA PRO A 540 -13.85 40.08 -15.34
C PRO A 540 -13.84 41.50 -14.75
N TRP A 541 -14.95 42.24 -14.79
CA TRP A 541 -15.09 43.55 -14.16
C TRP A 541 -15.53 43.50 -12.69
N ASP A 542 -16.03 42.35 -12.24
CA ASP A 542 -16.51 42.10 -10.87
C ASP A 542 -15.86 40.82 -10.28
N ALA A 543 -14.78 40.35 -10.91
CA ALA A 543 -14.09 39.12 -10.55
C ALA A 543 -13.26 39.38 -9.29
N GLY A 544 -13.63 38.74 -8.19
CA GLY A 544 -12.87 38.84 -6.97
C GLY A 544 -13.67 38.47 -5.73
N CYS A 545 -13.26 39.05 -4.61
CA CYS A 545 -13.98 38.92 -3.37
C CYS A 545 -15.01 40.05 -3.23
N HIS A 546 -16.28 39.69 -3.02
CA HIS A 546 -17.34 40.63 -2.71
C HIS A 546 -17.51 40.73 -1.20
N ASN A 547 -17.23 41.90 -0.65
CA ASN A 547 -17.51 42.18 0.76
C ASN A 547 -18.97 42.57 0.93
N TYR A 548 -19.54 42.22 2.08
CA TYR A 548 -20.85 42.75 2.48
C TYR A 548 -20.81 44.28 2.54
N ASP A 549 -21.67 44.94 1.77
CA ASP A 549 -21.88 46.39 1.79
C ASP A 549 -23.38 46.74 1.84
N GLU A 550 -23.82 47.27 2.97
CA GLU A 550 -25.21 47.72 3.18
C GLU A 550 -25.63 48.80 2.16
N SER A 551 -24.68 49.59 1.65
CA SER A 551 -24.94 50.63 0.64
C SER A 551 -25.19 50.06 -0.77
N GLN A 552 -24.82 48.81 -1.01
CA GLN A 552 -25.09 48.07 -2.26
C GLN A 552 -26.35 47.19 -2.14
N PHE A 553 -27.11 47.35 -1.06
CA PHE A 553 -28.29 46.55 -0.72
C PHE A 553 -27.99 45.06 -0.50
N ASP A 554 -26.75 44.73 -0.14
CA ASP A 554 -26.40 43.35 0.20
C ASP A 554 -27.26 42.84 1.36
N THR A 555 -27.72 41.60 1.23
CA THR A 555 -28.35 40.90 2.35
C THR A 555 -27.32 40.51 3.39
N LYS A 556 -27.51 40.99 4.63
CA LYS A 556 -26.62 40.69 5.77
C LYS A 556 -26.67 39.23 6.19
N THR A 557 -27.76 38.54 5.86
CA THR A 557 -27.99 37.15 6.22
C THR A 557 -28.55 36.39 5.03
N TRP A 558 -27.79 35.40 4.57
CA TRP A 558 -28.25 34.49 3.53
C TRP A 558 -28.79 33.24 4.18
N VAL A 559 -29.93 32.80 3.66
CA VAL A 559 -30.59 31.58 4.12
C VAL A 559 -30.79 30.59 2.97
N ALA A 560 -30.68 31.04 1.72
CA ALA A 560 -30.66 30.19 0.54
C ALA A 560 -29.83 30.79 -0.61
N VAL A 561 -29.46 29.95 -1.57
CA VAL A 561 -28.82 30.36 -2.84
C VAL A 561 -29.45 29.62 -4.01
N LYS A 562 -29.37 30.24 -5.18
CA LYS A 562 -29.70 29.62 -6.46
C LYS A 562 -28.55 29.85 -7.41
N CYS A 563 -27.90 28.78 -7.85
CA CYS A 563 -26.76 28.85 -8.75
C CYS A 563 -27.12 28.27 -10.12
N GLY A 564 -26.49 28.79 -11.16
CA GLY A 564 -26.76 28.57 -12.58
C GLY A 564 -25.46 28.45 -13.37
N ALA A 565 -25.36 27.54 -14.34
CA ALA A 565 -24.37 27.72 -15.40
C ALA A 565 -24.93 28.77 -16.39
N GLN A 566 -24.17 29.80 -16.72
CA GLN A 566 -24.66 30.86 -17.60
C GLN A 566 -24.41 30.46 -19.06
N ASN A 567 -25.45 30.03 -19.78
CA ASN A 567 -25.31 29.48 -21.13
C ASN A 567 -25.32 30.53 -22.27
N ASP A 568 -25.62 31.81 -21.98
CA ASP A 568 -26.05 32.77 -23.02
C ASP A 568 -25.21 34.05 -23.16
N TRP A 569 -23.90 34.02 -22.89
CA TRP A 569 -23.02 35.13 -23.28
C TRP A 569 -22.27 34.82 -24.58
N PRO A 570 -22.64 35.44 -25.73
CA PRO A 570 -21.91 35.26 -26.96
C PRO A 570 -20.57 36.00 -26.85
N ASN A 571 -19.46 35.27 -27.01
CA ASN A 571 -18.08 35.75 -27.19
C ASN A 571 -17.25 36.17 -25.97
N THR A 572 -17.12 35.32 -24.94
CA THR A 572 -15.81 35.23 -24.25
C THR A 572 -15.50 33.80 -23.85
N ASP A 573 -14.35 33.28 -24.30
CA ASP A 573 -13.73 32.09 -23.73
C ASP A 573 -13.44 32.37 -22.25
N LEU A 574 -14.27 31.84 -21.36
CA LEU A 574 -14.01 31.80 -19.91
C LEU A 574 -12.77 30.94 -19.69
N LYS A 575 -11.60 31.59 -19.67
CA LYS A 575 -10.37 31.01 -19.15
C LYS A 575 -10.56 30.80 -17.66
N VAL A 576 -10.89 29.58 -17.27
CA VAL A 576 -10.77 29.13 -15.88
C VAL A 576 -9.29 29.30 -15.50
N ALA A 577 -8.98 30.35 -14.75
CA ALA A 577 -7.70 30.45 -14.07
C ALA A 577 -7.69 29.37 -12.97
N PRO A 578 -6.68 28.50 -12.90
CA PRO A 578 -6.52 27.61 -11.77
C PRO A 578 -6.42 28.45 -10.50
N VAL A 579 -7.04 27.99 -9.41
CA VAL A 579 -6.79 28.53 -8.08
C VAL A 579 -5.28 28.43 -7.82
N GLU A 580 -4.61 29.58 -7.81
CA GLU A 580 -3.23 29.70 -7.35
C GLU A 580 -3.23 29.34 -5.87
N ARG A 581 -2.86 28.10 -5.53
CA ARG A 581 -2.25 27.86 -4.22
C ARG A 581 -0.99 28.69 -4.20
N VAL A 582 -0.88 29.60 -3.23
CA VAL A 582 0.37 30.30 -2.93
C VAL A 582 1.45 29.24 -2.67
N VAL A 583 2.27 28.98 -3.67
CA VAL A 583 3.51 28.20 -3.57
C VAL A 583 4.63 29.16 -3.96
N ALA A 584 5.62 29.28 -3.08
CA ALA A 584 6.79 30.12 -3.28
C ALA A 584 7.52 29.74 -4.59
N GLU A 585 7.88 30.77 -5.38
CA GLU A 585 8.46 30.64 -6.73
C GLU A 585 9.86 30.00 -6.75
N VAL A 586 10.11 29.18 -7.79
CA VAL A 586 11.43 28.80 -8.32
C VAL A 586 11.37 28.93 -9.87
N PRO A 587 12.39 29.49 -10.54
CA PRO A 587 12.29 29.96 -11.94
C PRO A 587 12.36 28.84 -13.01
N PRO A 588 11.99 29.12 -14.28
CA PRO A 588 11.62 28.10 -15.24
C PRO A 588 12.80 27.59 -16.09
N ALA A 589 12.70 26.33 -16.52
CA ALA A 589 13.53 25.76 -17.60
C ALA A 589 12.68 25.19 -18.74
N VAL A 590 12.74 25.90 -19.86
CA VAL A 590 12.95 25.47 -21.27
C VAL A 590 12.12 24.32 -21.88
N ASN A 591 11.45 24.67 -22.98
CA ASN A 591 10.71 23.86 -23.95
C ASN A 591 11.54 22.83 -24.75
N GLY A 592 10.88 21.72 -25.11
CA GLY A 592 11.22 20.85 -26.25
C GLY A 592 10.20 19.70 -26.42
N SER A 593 9.14 19.87 -27.20
CA SER A 593 8.98 19.40 -28.60
C SER A 593 8.65 17.89 -28.77
N SER A 594 7.37 17.62 -29.09
CA SER A 594 6.85 16.36 -29.66
C SER A 594 7.38 16.10 -31.08
N PRO A 595 7.21 14.86 -31.59
CA PRO A 595 6.39 14.74 -32.79
C PRO A 595 5.42 13.55 -32.85
N SER A 596 4.52 13.73 -33.83
CA SER A 596 3.31 13.02 -34.26
C SER A 596 3.51 11.66 -34.95
N ALA A 597 2.38 10.93 -35.07
CA ALA A 597 1.90 10.08 -36.18
C ALA A 597 1.64 8.61 -35.78
N ALA A 598 0.68 7.85 -36.31
CA ALA A 598 -0.54 8.06 -37.10
C ALA A 598 -1.22 6.67 -37.29
N ALA A 599 -2.52 6.68 -37.61
CA ALA A 599 -3.27 5.72 -38.42
C ALA A 599 -3.71 4.33 -37.87
N ALA A 600 -5.04 4.13 -37.91
CA ALA A 600 -5.83 2.90 -37.72
C ALA A 600 -5.76 1.96 -38.96
N PRO A 601 -6.39 0.75 -39.02
CA PRO A 601 -7.88 0.61 -39.06
C PRO A 601 -8.53 -0.71 -38.54
N SER A 602 -9.82 -0.59 -38.14
CA SER A 602 -10.99 -1.45 -38.44
C SER A 602 -10.87 -2.99 -38.52
N ARG A 603 -11.67 -3.71 -37.70
CA ARG A 603 -12.68 -4.69 -38.19
C ARG A 603 -13.67 -5.21 -37.13
N ARG A 604 -14.92 -5.28 -37.60
CA ARG A 604 -16.16 -5.97 -37.19
C ARG A 604 -16.06 -7.24 -36.32
N GLY A 605 -17.07 -7.42 -35.46
CA GLY A 605 -17.66 -8.73 -35.20
C GLY A 605 -18.37 -8.89 -33.85
N THR A 606 -19.63 -8.45 -33.76
CA THR A 606 -20.54 -8.81 -32.65
C THR A 606 -21.16 -10.18 -32.92
N PRO A 607 -21.36 -11.01 -31.89
CA PRO A 607 -22.58 -11.80 -31.80
C PRO A 607 -23.30 -11.60 -30.47
N THR A 608 -24.54 -11.16 -30.58
CA THR A 608 -25.56 -11.14 -29.53
C THR A 608 -25.90 -12.56 -29.13
N THR A 609 -25.77 -12.91 -27.84
CA THR A 609 -26.31 -14.16 -27.30
C THR A 609 -27.44 -13.84 -26.33
N THR A 610 -28.66 -14.24 -26.71
CA THR A 610 -29.88 -14.13 -25.91
C THR A 610 -29.88 -15.24 -24.87
N VAL A 611 -29.88 -14.90 -23.57
CA VAL A 611 -30.09 -15.86 -22.47
C VAL A 611 -31.54 -15.75 -21.99
N THR A 612 -32.29 -16.83 -22.20
CA THR A 612 -33.65 -17.02 -21.68
C THR A 612 -33.56 -17.46 -20.22
N VAL A 613 -33.90 -16.60 -19.26
CA VAL A 613 -34.04 -16.99 -17.85
C VAL A 613 -35.45 -17.54 -17.62
N SER A 614 -35.53 -18.84 -17.32
CA SER A 614 -36.78 -19.50 -16.93
C SER A 614 -37.00 -19.33 -15.42
N ARG A 615 -38.05 -18.61 -15.06
CA ARG A 615 -38.50 -18.34 -13.68
C ARG A 615 -39.20 -19.58 -13.11
N LYS A 616 -38.61 -20.23 -12.10
CA LYS A 616 -39.34 -21.19 -11.24
C LYS A 616 -39.93 -20.43 -10.06
N VAL A 617 -41.25 -20.32 -10.04
CA VAL A 617 -42.06 -19.85 -8.91
C VAL A 617 -42.32 -21.06 -8.01
N ASN A 618 -41.91 -20.98 -6.74
CA ASN A 618 -42.42 -21.87 -5.70
C ASN A 618 -43.14 -21.00 -4.65
N VAL A 619 -44.42 -21.29 -4.47
CA VAL A 619 -45.32 -20.70 -3.47
C VAL A 619 -45.63 -21.77 -2.42
N ALA A 620 -45.43 -21.44 -1.15
CA ALA A 620 -46.15 -21.97 0.03
C ALA A 620 -45.75 -21.09 1.26
N GLN A 621 -46.60 -20.18 1.76
CA GLN A 621 -47.56 -20.34 2.89
C GLN A 621 -46.93 -20.97 4.15
N GLY A 622 -46.57 -20.20 5.19
CA GLY A 622 -47.42 -19.77 6.34
C GLY A 622 -46.96 -20.55 7.60
N ALA A 623 -46.63 -20.02 8.78
CA ALA A 623 -47.41 -19.20 9.73
C ALA A 623 -46.48 -18.75 10.92
N PRO A 624 -46.93 -17.92 11.90
CA PRO A 624 -46.11 -16.94 12.61
C PRO A 624 -45.70 -17.33 14.05
N THR A 625 -44.64 -16.70 14.57
CA THR A 625 -44.34 -16.67 16.02
C THR A 625 -43.87 -15.29 16.50
N SER A 626 -44.81 -14.61 17.16
CA SER A 626 -44.69 -13.82 18.40
C SER A 626 -43.49 -12.90 18.63
N LEU A 627 -43.78 -11.60 18.60
CA LEU A 627 -43.06 -10.52 19.28
C LEU A 627 -42.92 -10.77 20.79
N VAL A 628 -41.69 -10.77 21.30
CA VAL A 628 -41.39 -10.60 22.73
C VAL A 628 -40.86 -9.19 22.94
N LYS A 629 -41.62 -8.43 23.73
CA LYS A 629 -41.31 -7.05 24.13
C LYS A 629 -40.46 -7.10 25.41
N VAL A 630 -39.16 -6.86 25.30
CA VAL A 630 -38.27 -6.75 26.48
C VAL A 630 -38.25 -5.28 26.93
N THR A 631 -38.68 -5.04 28.16
CA THR A 631 -38.65 -3.72 28.82
C THR A 631 -37.46 -3.70 29.79
N THR A 632 -36.64 -2.66 29.68
CA THR A 632 -35.42 -2.41 30.45
C THR A 632 -35.72 -2.02 31.91
N THR A 633 -34.94 -2.52 32.86
CA THR A 633 -34.82 -1.96 34.22
C THR A 633 -33.36 -1.59 34.47
N LYS A 634 -33.09 -0.28 34.63
CA LYS A 634 -31.75 0.28 34.87
C LYS A 634 -31.58 0.50 36.37
N THR A 635 -30.85 -0.39 37.05
CA THR A 635 -30.53 -0.24 38.47
C THR A 635 -29.19 0.50 38.61
N ARG A 636 -29.25 1.73 39.14
CA ARG A 636 -28.08 2.57 39.44
C ARG A 636 -27.42 2.05 40.72
N LYS A 637 -26.23 1.46 40.62
CA LYS A 637 -25.41 1.08 41.78
C LYS A 637 -24.23 2.05 41.88
N THR A 638 -24.21 2.83 42.95
CA THR A 638 -23.11 3.69 43.39
C THR A 638 -21.95 2.83 43.90
N ALA A 639 -20.75 3.09 43.42
CA ALA A 639 -19.52 2.51 43.95
C ALA A 639 -18.92 3.44 45.04
N PRO A 640 -18.45 2.90 46.17
CA PRO A 640 -17.75 3.68 47.18
C PRO A 640 -16.26 3.85 46.81
N SER A 641 -15.77 5.06 47.09
CA SER A 641 -14.37 5.45 47.13
C SER A 641 -13.58 4.57 48.13
N MET A 642 -12.44 4.04 47.68
CA MET A 642 -11.35 3.63 48.56
C MET A 642 -10.06 4.29 48.10
N THR A 643 -9.68 5.32 48.84
CA THR A 643 -8.32 5.86 48.93
C THR A 643 -7.46 4.91 49.76
N GLY A 644 -6.33 4.48 49.23
CA GLY A 644 -5.30 3.75 49.94
C GLY A 644 -3.93 4.28 49.54
N ASP A 645 -3.39 5.17 50.37
CA ASP A 645 -1.96 5.48 50.45
C ASP A 645 -1.20 4.25 50.99
N HIS A 646 -0.03 3.95 50.43
CA HIS A 646 1.26 3.95 51.14
C HIS A 646 2.36 3.19 50.38
N HIS A 647 3.52 3.86 50.32
CA HIS A 647 4.91 3.37 50.33
C HIS A 647 5.49 2.60 49.14
#